data_AF-A0A3M6RJC4-F1
#
_entry.id   AF-A0A3M6RJC4-F1
#
_cell.length_a   1.000
_cell.length_b   1.000
_cell.length_c   1.000
_cell.angle_alpha   90.00
_cell.angle_beta   90.00
_cell.angle_gamma   90.00
#
_symmetry.space_group_name_H-M   'P 1'
#
loop_
_entity.id
_entity.type
_entity.pdbx_description
1 polymer ?
#
loop_
_entity_poly.entity_id
_entity_poly.type
_entity_poly.pdbx_seq_one_letter_code
_entity_poly.pdbx_strand_id
1 'polypeptide(L)'
;MHNATPSSCPVQPKQEPVHSPQTGPAVQWLADGSPYSPQFGDRYHSHAGGGLAQAQGCFLQGCGLPEAWRGQRQWRILETGFGLGLNFLATWQAWRDDPQRCDRLHFISTEAWPVSAQDLLAAARSRYPQLLPLAEELALQYRDLHSGIHRLSFEQQRVHLTLAIGPAHEYLRSEGWQADSVYLDGFSPAKNPDIWSAAALRAVARCCIPGHTQLATWCVASAVRQALAQCGFSVQRVPGIPPKKHNLRARYAPPWPTRGRSAPAAGQHLPWPAPLPVAWHSAASPRAIVIGAGLAGASMAHALAERGWQVEVLEQADAPAQGASGLPVGLFAPHISPDDAPLSRLSRAGLRSTRGLAARLLRHGQDWQDSGVLEHRIGKRLGLPAHGACTNLGQPPADRPAAPQTVSQASRPAQASQRLAAGLDWPAPDTAQPPQQGEHPAVWHAEAGWIRPAALVQRLLQHPQITLRTRCRVQAIAPLAPATSIAPTSAEQPCDRRPSAPALPRWQAMLQTDAAGSGQMLEADCLLIAAACDSLALAQPWAQARLPLNPVRGQIAWGVAAADAAGPAWPAMPVNGKGSFVHVPAPPDCSAPRQAAAQGDRAASAAQPLRLWVSGATFEREAPLEPPSAEAVAAAWWQNQQRLAQLMPAIGPALAQHLFQHSAQGPQHWGAVRCTTPDRTPCYGPIGPQAPNVLLATGLGARGLTLAALCADILCALLHDEPLPVARQLAALVLSSRLPLVASAAETG
;
A
#
# COMPACT_ATOMS: atom_id res chain seq x y z
N MET A 1 1.54 81.28 39.03
CA MET A 1 2.67 80.59 39.69
C MET A 1 2.60 79.12 39.33
N HIS A 2 3.72 78.60 38.80
CA HIS A 2 4.10 77.23 38.48
C HIS A 2 3.07 76.20 37.95
N ASN A 3 3.22 75.90 36.65
CA ASN A 3 2.94 74.59 36.05
C ASN A 3 3.97 73.57 36.56
N ALA A 4 3.50 72.40 37.00
CA ALA A 4 4.30 71.20 37.17
C ALA A 4 3.54 69.98 36.62
N THR A 5 4.17 69.29 35.68
CA THR A 5 3.79 68.02 35.04
C THR A 5 3.93 66.84 36.01
N PRO A 6 3.11 65.78 35.88
CA PRO A 6 3.48 64.45 36.34
C PRO A 6 3.85 63.52 35.17
N SER A 7 4.92 62.78 35.42
CA SER A 7 5.59 61.78 34.60
C SER A 7 4.74 60.51 34.42
N SER A 8 4.63 59.99 33.20
CA SER A 8 4.11 58.65 32.92
C SER A 8 5.23 57.76 32.35
N CYS A 9 5.53 56.69 33.08
CA CYS A 9 6.49 55.66 32.70
C CYS A 9 5.77 54.61 31.83
N PRO A 10 6.24 54.28 30.61
CA PRO A 10 5.61 53.24 29.81
C PRO A 10 6.10 51.85 30.28
N VAL A 11 5.17 51.04 30.77
CA VAL A 11 5.38 49.61 31.02
C VAL A 11 5.54 48.91 29.66
N GLN A 12 6.74 48.42 29.37
CA GLN A 12 6.99 47.58 28.20
C GLN A 12 6.30 46.22 28.35
N PRO A 13 5.58 45.72 27.33
CA PRO A 13 5.08 44.36 27.34
C PRO A 13 6.25 43.38 27.25
N LYS A 14 6.28 42.38 28.14
CA LYS A 14 7.22 41.25 28.06
C LYS A 14 7.00 40.52 26.73
N GLN A 15 7.96 40.63 25.82
CA GLN A 15 8.05 39.78 24.65
C GLN A 15 8.36 38.35 25.11
N GLU A 16 7.38 37.45 24.99
CA GLU A 16 7.66 36.02 25.01
C GLU A 16 8.42 35.66 23.73
N PRO A 17 9.47 34.83 23.79
CA PRO A 17 10.23 34.47 22.60
C PRO A 17 9.37 33.56 21.71
N VAL A 18 8.91 34.11 20.59
CA VAL A 18 8.36 33.35 19.47
C VAL A 18 9.53 32.53 18.90
N HIS A 19 9.58 31.23 19.22
CA HIS A 19 10.56 30.32 18.67
C HIS A 19 10.36 30.19 17.15
N SER A 20 11.28 30.75 16.38
CA SER A 20 11.41 30.49 14.95
C SER A 20 11.65 28.98 14.73
N PRO A 21 11.12 28.36 13.66
CA PRO A 21 11.35 26.95 13.38
C PRO A 21 12.85 26.72 13.14
N GLN A 22 13.51 26.00 14.06
CA GLN A 22 14.92 25.68 13.93
C GLN A 22 15.12 24.65 12.81
N THR A 23 15.86 25.03 11.78
CA THR A 23 16.30 24.20 10.66
C THR A 23 17.48 23.26 11.03
N GLY A 24 17.45 22.70 12.24
CA GLY A 24 18.45 21.77 12.75
C GLY A 24 18.11 20.29 12.47
N PRO A 25 19.04 19.35 12.69
CA PRO A 25 18.77 17.92 12.57
C PRO A 25 17.69 17.48 13.58
N ALA A 26 16.81 16.56 13.17
CA ALA A 26 15.74 16.04 14.01
C ALA A 26 16.25 15.34 15.29
N VAL A 27 17.49 14.85 15.25
CA VAL A 27 18.19 14.21 16.36
C VAL A 27 19.56 14.85 16.53
N GLN A 28 19.89 15.22 17.77
CA GLN A 28 21.24 15.59 18.19
C GLN A 28 21.80 14.50 19.09
N TRP A 29 23.05 14.10 18.85
CA TRP A 29 23.75 13.14 19.68
C TRP A 29 24.50 13.88 20.79
N LEU A 30 24.14 13.62 22.06
CA LEU A 30 24.81 14.22 23.22
C LEU A 30 26.19 13.58 23.43
N ALA A 31 27.02 14.22 24.27
CA ALA A 31 28.36 13.72 24.60
C ALA A 31 28.37 12.31 25.22
N ASP A 32 27.27 11.92 25.88
CA ASP A 32 27.07 10.57 26.42
C ASP A 32 26.48 9.56 25.41
N GLY A 33 26.44 9.93 24.13
CA GLY A 33 25.89 9.14 23.03
C GLY A 33 24.37 8.99 23.06
N SER A 34 23.64 9.73 23.91
CA SER A 34 22.18 9.64 23.96
C SER A 34 21.53 10.52 22.88
N PRO A 35 20.49 10.01 22.18
CA PRO A 35 19.74 10.80 21.22
C PRO A 35 18.84 11.81 21.91
N TYR A 36 18.91 13.06 21.47
CA TYR A 36 18.18 14.21 21.98
C TYR A 36 17.38 14.87 20.87
N SER A 37 16.17 15.32 21.18
CA SER A 37 15.36 16.13 20.27
C SER A 37 15.52 17.61 20.62
N PRO A 38 16.17 18.42 19.77
CA PRO A 38 16.21 19.87 19.97
C PRO A 38 14.81 20.49 19.98
N GLN A 39 13.91 19.96 19.15
CA GLN A 39 12.53 20.42 19.00
C GLN A 39 11.74 20.35 20.32
N PHE A 40 11.87 19.24 21.05
CA PHE A 40 11.14 19.04 22.30
C PHE A 40 11.98 19.34 23.54
N GLY A 41 13.29 19.59 23.36
CA GLY A 41 14.21 19.82 24.45
C GLY A 41 14.28 18.67 25.45
N ASP A 42 14.21 17.43 24.95
CA ASP A 42 14.13 16.20 25.74
C ASP A 42 14.84 15.02 25.04
N ARG A 43 15.22 13.99 25.81
CA ARG A 43 15.89 12.79 25.28
C ARG A 43 14.86 11.79 24.74
N TYR A 44 15.16 11.11 23.64
CA TYR A 44 14.27 10.07 23.12
C TYR A 44 14.17 8.87 24.07
N HIS A 45 15.29 8.48 24.69
CA HIS A 45 15.34 7.39 25.67
C HIS A 45 16.27 7.76 26.84
N SER A 46 16.17 7.00 27.93
CA SER A 46 17.03 7.18 29.11
C SER A 46 18.52 6.91 28.81
N HIS A 47 19.39 7.21 29.78
CA HIS A 47 20.85 7.02 29.71
C HIS A 47 21.24 5.57 29.36
N ALA A 48 22.50 5.33 28.98
CA ALA A 48 22.95 4.10 28.30
C ALA A 48 22.44 2.80 28.96
N GLY A 49 21.82 1.92 28.17
CA GLY A 49 21.21 0.65 28.60
C GLY A 49 19.77 0.74 29.13
N GLY A 50 19.36 1.87 29.72
CA GLY A 50 18.04 2.01 30.34
C GLY A 50 16.86 2.04 29.37
N GLY A 51 17.09 2.46 28.12
CA GLY A 51 16.04 2.57 27.10
C GLY A 51 15.43 1.22 26.73
N LEU A 52 16.26 0.20 26.48
CA LEU A 52 15.76 -1.13 26.13
C LEU A 52 15.08 -1.81 27.33
N ALA A 53 15.67 -1.69 28.53
CA ALA A 53 15.05 -2.20 29.74
C ALA A 53 13.68 -1.54 30.00
N GLN A 54 13.54 -0.25 29.67
CA GLN A 54 12.25 0.44 29.70
C GLN A 54 11.29 -0.11 28.63
N ALA A 55 11.71 -0.26 27.37
CA ALA A 55 10.89 -0.84 26.32
C ALA A 55 10.34 -2.23 26.70
N GLN A 56 11.20 -3.10 27.22
CA GLN A 56 10.85 -4.45 27.64
C GLN A 56 10.03 -4.47 28.94
N GLY A 57 10.47 -3.77 29.98
CA GLY A 57 9.86 -3.87 31.31
C GLY A 57 8.66 -2.95 31.51
N CYS A 58 8.73 -1.71 31.03
CA CYS A 58 7.65 -0.74 31.17
C CYS A 58 6.51 -1.03 30.20
N PHE A 59 6.82 -1.25 28.92
CA PHE A 59 5.80 -1.34 27.87
C PHE A 59 5.40 -2.77 27.56
N LEU A 60 6.33 -3.61 27.07
CA LEU A 60 6.06 -4.99 26.68
C LEU A 60 5.47 -5.81 27.86
N GLN A 61 6.24 -5.99 28.93
CA GLN A 61 5.76 -6.67 30.15
C GLN A 61 4.66 -5.88 30.86
N GLY A 62 4.62 -4.55 30.69
CA GLY A 62 3.57 -3.69 31.23
C GLY A 62 2.19 -4.03 30.71
N CYS A 63 2.10 -4.46 29.45
CA CYS A 63 0.88 -4.94 28.81
C CYS A 63 0.66 -6.46 28.97
N GLY A 64 1.51 -7.15 29.73
CA GLY A 64 1.42 -8.60 29.94
C GLY A 64 1.94 -9.43 28.77
N LEU A 65 2.84 -8.87 27.96
CA LEU A 65 3.49 -9.57 26.86
C LEU A 65 4.84 -10.14 27.33
N PRO A 66 5.23 -11.34 26.86
CA PRO A 66 4.64 -12.08 25.74
C PRO A 66 3.39 -12.93 26.07
N GLU A 67 3.08 -13.20 27.34
CA GLU A 67 2.06 -14.20 27.72
C GLU A 67 0.69 -13.93 27.07
N ALA A 68 0.28 -12.67 26.97
CA ALA A 68 -1.04 -12.30 26.46
C ALA A 68 -1.23 -12.59 24.95
N TRP A 69 -0.18 -12.52 24.12
CA TRP A 69 -0.30 -12.77 22.68
C TRP A 69 -0.21 -14.26 22.31
N ARG A 70 0.09 -15.15 23.26
CA ARG A 70 0.39 -16.54 22.93
C ARG A 70 -0.83 -17.27 22.41
N GLY A 71 -0.65 -18.02 21.31
CA GLY A 71 -1.73 -18.76 20.64
C GLY A 71 -2.83 -17.89 20.04
N GLN A 72 -2.65 -16.57 19.97
CA GLN A 72 -3.59 -15.68 19.30
C GLN A 72 -3.30 -15.63 17.79
N ARG A 73 -4.33 -15.54 16.95
CA ARG A 73 -4.14 -15.36 15.50
C ARG A 73 -3.50 -14.02 15.15
N GLN A 74 -3.82 -13.00 15.93
CA GLN A 74 -3.22 -11.68 15.77
C GLN A 74 -3.12 -10.95 17.11
N TRP A 75 -2.18 -10.00 17.19
CA TRP A 75 -2.08 -9.07 18.31
C TRP A 75 -1.82 -7.65 17.79
N ARG A 76 -2.61 -6.68 18.26
CA ARG A 76 -2.54 -5.27 17.81
C ARG A 76 -2.02 -4.40 18.94
N ILE A 77 -0.89 -3.74 18.71
CA ILE A 77 -0.28 -2.79 19.63
C ILE A 77 -0.44 -1.40 19.05
N LEU A 78 -0.90 -0.45 19.86
CA LEU A 78 -0.96 0.96 19.52
C LEU A 78 0.07 1.74 20.34
N GLU A 79 0.89 2.53 19.68
CA GLU A 79 1.87 3.42 20.28
C GLU A 79 1.58 4.89 19.93
N THR A 80 1.83 5.77 20.88
CA THR A 80 1.92 7.21 20.66
C THR A 80 3.38 7.64 20.66
N GLY A 81 3.89 8.20 19.56
CA GLY A 81 5.28 8.60 19.41
C GLY A 81 6.21 7.43 19.06
N PHE A 82 6.49 7.26 17.77
CA PHE A 82 7.39 6.20 17.29
C PHE A 82 8.86 6.50 17.64
N GLY A 83 9.27 7.77 17.53
CA GLY A 83 10.63 8.22 17.75
C GLY A 83 11.64 7.42 16.93
N LEU A 84 12.60 6.78 17.62
CA LEU A 84 13.64 5.93 17.02
C LEU A 84 13.20 4.47 16.84
N GLY A 85 11.93 4.15 17.07
CA GLY A 85 11.37 2.81 16.88
C GLY A 85 11.79 1.77 17.92
N LEU A 86 12.35 2.18 19.06
CA LEU A 86 12.89 1.24 20.06
C LEU A 86 11.84 0.27 20.61
N ASN A 87 10.64 0.76 20.95
CA ASN A 87 9.58 -0.12 21.43
C ASN A 87 9.15 -1.11 20.35
N PHE A 88 9.04 -0.68 19.09
CA PHE A 88 8.74 -1.58 17.97
C PHE A 88 9.83 -2.65 17.80
N LEU A 89 11.10 -2.26 17.77
CA LEU A 89 12.22 -3.20 17.60
C LEU A 89 12.32 -4.20 18.77
N ALA A 90 12.13 -3.73 20.01
CA ALA A 90 12.12 -4.60 21.19
C ALA A 90 10.94 -5.57 21.17
N THR A 91 9.77 -5.10 20.72
CA THR A 91 8.55 -5.93 20.59
C THR A 91 8.70 -6.96 19.47
N TRP A 92 9.24 -6.55 18.32
CA TRP A 92 9.51 -7.45 17.21
C TRP A 92 10.52 -8.53 17.62
N GLN A 93 11.60 -8.17 18.30
CA GLN A 93 12.55 -9.15 18.84
C GLN A 93 11.84 -10.14 19.79
N ALA A 94 11.05 -9.66 20.74
CA ALA A 94 10.32 -10.52 21.67
C ALA A 94 9.30 -11.44 20.97
N TRP A 95 8.64 -10.94 19.91
CA TRP A 95 7.75 -11.75 19.08
C TRP A 95 8.54 -12.84 18.37
N ARG A 96 9.67 -12.50 17.75
CA ARG A 96 10.52 -13.47 17.03
C ARG A 96 11.06 -14.57 17.93
N ASP A 97 11.42 -14.23 19.17
CA ASP A 97 12.00 -15.15 20.14
C ASP A 97 10.96 -16.04 20.84
N ASP A 98 9.67 -15.70 20.77
CA ASP A 98 8.61 -16.49 21.40
C ASP A 98 8.12 -17.62 20.46
N PRO A 99 8.34 -18.90 20.81
CA PRO A 99 7.84 -20.03 20.02
C PRO A 99 6.32 -20.13 20.03
N GLN A 100 5.64 -19.53 21.02
CA GLN A 100 4.19 -19.53 21.17
C GLN A 100 3.55 -18.20 20.73
N ARG A 101 4.32 -17.31 20.07
CA ARG A 101 3.88 -16.00 19.56
C ARG A 101 2.58 -16.08 18.75
N CYS A 102 1.89 -14.95 18.64
CA CYS A 102 0.75 -14.82 17.74
C CYS A 102 1.15 -14.97 16.26
N ASP A 103 0.22 -15.42 15.40
CA ASP A 103 0.54 -15.62 13.98
C ASP A 103 0.91 -14.30 13.28
N ARG A 104 0.21 -13.21 13.63
CA ARG A 104 0.51 -11.85 13.17
C ARG A 104 0.63 -10.84 14.30
N LEU A 105 1.65 -9.99 14.20
CA LEU A 105 1.81 -8.81 15.03
C LEU A 105 1.54 -7.55 14.22
N HIS A 106 0.56 -6.76 14.64
CA HIS A 106 0.30 -5.43 14.08
C HIS A 106 0.73 -4.37 15.09
N PHE A 107 1.80 -3.65 14.78
CA PHE A 107 2.27 -2.52 15.55
C PHE A 107 1.85 -1.22 14.86
N ILE A 108 0.97 -0.45 15.48
CA ILE A 108 0.44 0.81 14.97
C ILE A 108 1.10 1.92 15.78
N SER A 109 1.74 2.89 15.13
CA SER A 109 2.35 4.02 15.84
C SER A 109 2.00 5.34 15.17
N THR A 110 1.73 6.34 15.98
CA THR A 110 1.51 7.72 15.52
C THR A 110 2.80 8.53 15.70
N GLU A 111 3.24 9.23 14.67
CA GLU A 111 4.47 10.02 14.68
C GLU A 111 4.29 11.31 13.91
N ALA A 112 4.55 12.47 14.53
CA ALA A 112 4.41 13.76 13.86
C ALA A 112 5.73 14.23 13.23
N TRP A 113 6.88 13.76 13.75
CA TRP A 113 8.22 14.22 13.41
C TRP A 113 9.15 13.01 13.20
N PRO A 114 8.94 12.21 12.13
CA PRO A 114 9.75 11.01 11.90
C PRO A 114 11.22 11.37 11.75
N VAL A 115 12.08 10.64 12.46
CA VAL A 115 13.54 10.73 12.35
C VAL A 115 14.05 10.16 11.03
N SER A 116 15.32 10.34 10.69
CA SER A 116 15.86 9.68 9.49
C SER A 116 16.14 8.19 9.75
N ALA A 117 16.12 7.36 8.70
CA ALA A 117 16.56 5.96 8.81
C ALA A 117 18.02 5.86 9.30
N GLN A 118 18.86 6.85 8.98
CA GLN A 118 20.25 6.91 9.43
C GLN A 118 20.34 7.13 10.94
N ASP A 119 19.49 7.99 11.51
CA ASP A 119 19.45 8.23 12.96
C ASP A 119 18.98 6.98 13.72
N LEU A 120 17.98 6.28 13.19
CA LEU A 120 17.51 5.00 13.73
C LEU A 120 18.64 3.96 13.75
N LEU A 121 19.38 3.82 12.65
CA LEU A 121 20.52 2.92 12.57
C LEU A 121 21.66 3.33 13.50
N ALA A 122 21.95 4.61 13.61
CA ALA A 122 22.96 5.13 14.52
C ALA A 122 22.59 4.82 15.99
N ALA A 123 21.31 4.93 16.36
CA ALA A 123 20.81 4.54 17.68
C ALA A 123 21.00 3.05 17.96
N ALA A 124 20.62 2.19 17.01
CA ALA A 124 20.77 0.76 17.14
C ALA A 124 22.24 0.34 17.26
N ARG A 125 23.12 0.86 16.39
CA ARG A 125 24.56 0.55 16.40
C ARG A 125 25.24 0.94 17.70
N SER A 126 24.95 2.14 18.20
CA SER A 126 25.67 2.71 19.35
C SER A 126 25.15 2.19 20.70
N ARG A 127 23.87 1.83 20.81
CA ARG A 127 23.23 1.55 22.11
C ARG A 127 22.54 0.20 22.21
N TYR A 128 22.08 -0.35 21.09
CA TYR A 128 21.25 -1.57 21.05
C TYR A 128 21.76 -2.55 19.99
N PRO A 129 23.04 -2.98 20.04
CA PRO A 129 23.63 -3.83 19.01
C PRO A 129 22.85 -5.14 18.77
N GLN A 130 22.18 -5.67 19.80
CA GLN A 130 21.29 -6.83 19.69
C GLN A 130 20.05 -6.60 18.81
N LEU A 131 19.62 -5.36 18.63
CA LEU A 131 18.50 -4.98 17.75
C LEU A 131 18.97 -4.51 16.37
N LEU A 132 20.29 -4.44 16.13
CA LEU A 132 20.84 -3.90 14.88
C LEU A 132 20.33 -4.64 13.63
N PRO A 133 20.25 -5.99 13.59
CA PRO A 133 19.72 -6.68 12.41
C PRO A 133 18.27 -6.25 12.07
N LEU A 134 17.42 -6.11 13.09
CA LEU A 134 16.03 -5.65 12.91
C LEU A 134 15.96 -4.19 12.47
N ALA A 135 16.86 -3.35 13.01
CA ALA A 135 16.98 -1.95 12.62
C ALA A 135 17.43 -1.78 11.16
N GLU A 136 18.30 -2.66 10.67
CA GLU A 136 18.72 -2.70 9.26
C GLU A 136 17.56 -3.07 8.33
N GLU A 137 16.78 -4.08 8.67
CA GLU A 137 15.56 -4.43 7.94
C GLU A 137 14.53 -3.29 7.93
N LEU A 138 14.32 -2.64 9.07
CA LEU A 138 13.43 -1.48 9.18
C LEU A 138 13.93 -0.33 8.30
N ALA A 139 15.22 0.01 8.37
CA ALA A 139 15.82 1.12 7.64
C ALA A 139 15.70 0.96 6.11
N LEU A 140 15.74 -0.27 5.60
CA LEU A 140 15.52 -0.55 4.17
C LEU A 140 14.10 -0.18 3.69
N GLN A 141 13.11 -0.16 4.58
CA GLN A 141 11.73 0.20 4.27
C GLN A 141 11.33 1.61 4.76
N TYR A 142 12.09 2.19 5.68
CA TYR A 142 11.84 3.49 6.32
C TYR A 142 12.23 4.68 5.42
N ARG A 143 11.47 4.89 4.34
CA ARG A 143 11.71 5.91 3.30
C ARG A 143 10.42 6.56 2.83
N ASP A 144 10.50 7.77 2.28
CA ASP A 144 9.38 8.53 1.69
C ASP A 144 8.13 8.61 2.60
N LEU A 145 8.35 8.79 3.91
CA LEU A 145 7.30 8.86 4.94
C LEU A 145 6.66 10.26 4.97
N HIS A 146 5.82 10.56 3.99
CA HIS A 146 5.01 11.78 3.95
C HIS A 146 3.81 11.70 4.93
N SER A 147 3.08 12.80 5.13
CA SER A 147 1.84 12.78 5.91
C SER A 147 0.87 11.70 5.38
N GLY A 148 0.32 10.88 6.27
CA GLY A 148 -0.56 9.76 5.95
C GLY A 148 -0.16 8.46 6.63
N ILE A 149 -0.78 7.36 6.19
CA ILE A 149 -0.52 6.02 6.72
C ILE A 149 0.42 5.26 5.80
N HIS A 150 1.44 4.63 6.40
CA HIS A 150 2.44 3.81 5.74
C HIS A 150 2.50 2.43 6.40
N ARG A 151 2.30 1.38 5.60
CA ARG A 151 2.52 -0.01 6.00
C ARG A 151 3.92 -0.47 5.62
N LEU A 152 4.67 -0.92 6.61
CA LEU A 152 5.92 -1.69 6.44
C LEU A 152 5.68 -3.11 6.95
N SER A 153 6.21 -4.11 6.26
CA SER A 153 5.98 -5.52 6.59
C SER A 153 7.28 -6.31 6.64
N PHE A 154 7.38 -7.19 7.64
CA PHE A 154 8.57 -7.99 7.96
C PHE A 154 8.16 -9.43 8.25
N GLU A 155 9.14 -10.33 8.49
CA GLU A 155 8.88 -11.71 8.90
C GLU A 155 7.91 -12.46 7.98
N GLN A 156 8.10 -12.30 6.66
CA GLN A 156 7.24 -12.86 5.62
C GLN A 156 5.76 -12.45 5.80
N GLN A 157 5.51 -11.16 5.99
CA GLN A 157 4.15 -10.58 6.19
C GLN A 157 3.49 -11.02 7.51
N ARG A 158 4.28 -11.34 8.55
CA ARG A 158 3.74 -11.65 9.89
C ARG A 158 3.92 -10.53 10.90
N VAL A 159 4.89 -9.66 10.70
CA VAL A 159 5.08 -8.46 11.53
C VAL A 159 4.80 -7.24 10.67
N HIS A 160 3.85 -6.42 11.08
CA HIS A 160 3.45 -5.23 10.34
C HIS A 160 3.56 -3.98 11.19
N LEU A 161 4.29 -2.99 10.70
CA LEU A 161 4.33 -1.64 11.25
C LEU A 161 3.43 -0.71 10.44
N THR A 162 2.39 -0.16 11.06
CA THR A 162 1.56 0.94 10.52
C THR A 162 2.02 2.24 11.14
N LEU A 163 2.70 3.08 10.37
CA LEU A 163 3.07 4.43 10.79
C LEU A 163 2.04 5.43 10.28
N ALA A 164 1.42 6.16 11.20
CA ALA A 164 0.57 7.30 10.87
C ALA A 164 1.37 8.58 11.09
N ILE A 165 1.81 9.17 9.98
CA ILE A 165 2.63 10.37 9.95
C ILE A 165 1.73 11.60 9.98
N GLY A 166 1.80 12.37 11.06
CA GLY A 166 1.01 13.57 11.29
C GLY A 166 0.38 13.63 12.68
N PRO A 167 -0.64 14.49 12.89
CA PRO A 167 -1.23 14.70 14.21
C PRO A 167 -1.93 13.43 14.75
N ALA A 168 -1.43 12.88 15.86
CA ALA A 168 -1.91 11.63 16.44
C ALA A 168 -3.43 11.58 16.66
N HIS A 169 -4.00 12.65 17.23
CA HIS A 169 -5.42 12.69 17.60
C HIS A 169 -6.40 12.60 16.41
N GLU A 170 -5.95 12.96 15.20
CA GLU A 170 -6.77 12.87 13.99
C GLU A 170 -6.91 11.41 13.56
N TYR A 171 -5.78 10.73 13.38
CA TYR A 171 -5.76 9.31 12.99
C TYR A 171 -6.41 8.40 14.02
N LEU A 172 -6.13 8.60 15.32
CA LEU A 172 -6.76 7.83 16.40
C LEU A 172 -8.30 7.92 16.37
N ARG A 173 -8.88 8.99 15.82
CA ARG A 173 -10.33 9.16 15.68
C ARG A 173 -10.89 8.64 14.36
N SER A 174 -10.18 8.85 13.25
CA SER A 174 -10.70 8.59 11.91
C SER A 174 -10.53 7.15 11.45
N GLU A 175 -9.50 6.45 11.92
CA GLU A 175 -9.12 5.17 11.32
C GLU A 175 -9.92 3.98 11.86
N GLY A 176 -10.45 4.11 13.07
CA GLY A 176 -11.24 3.06 13.73
C GLY A 176 -10.40 1.84 14.09
N TRP A 177 -9.13 2.06 14.47
CA TRP A 177 -8.25 1.00 14.95
C TRP A 177 -8.75 0.38 16.27
N GLN A 178 -8.31 -0.84 16.51
CA GLN A 178 -8.47 -1.55 17.77
C GLN A 178 -7.10 -2.03 18.25
N ALA A 179 -6.84 -1.89 19.54
CA ALA A 179 -5.58 -2.23 20.17
C ALA A 179 -5.81 -3.22 21.31
N ASP A 180 -5.10 -4.33 21.27
CA ASP A 180 -5.01 -5.29 22.37
C ASP A 180 -4.06 -4.76 23.46
N SER A 181 -3.05 -3.97 23.06
CA SER A 181 -2.12 -3.29 23.96
C SER A 181 -1.87 -1.85 23.53
N VAL A 182 -1.67 -0.95 24.49
CA VAL A 182 -1.32 0.45 24.25
C VAL A 182 -0.01 0.81 24.94
N TYR A 183 0.98 1.25 24.16
CA TYR A 183 2.20 1.88 24.64
C TYR A 183 1.99 3.38 24.59
N LEU A 184 1.59 3.95 25.72
CA LEU A 184 1.41 5.39 25.85
C LEU A 184 2.79 6.01 26.15
N ASP A 185 3.50 6.31 25.06
CA ASP A 185 4.85 6.87 25.07
C ASP A 185 4.88 8.29 24.48
N GLY A 186 6.07 8.89 24.49
CA GLY A 186 6.40 10.20 23.96
C GLY A 186 7.11 11.07 25.00
N PHE A 187 7.58 12.24 24.59
CA PHE A 187 8.31 13.15 25.49
C PHE A 187 7.50 13.57 26.71
N SER A 188 8.19 14.01 27.77
CA SER A 188 7.55 14.33 29.04
C SER A 188 6.37 15.32 28.91
N PRO A 189 5.32 15.22 29.74
CA PRO A 189 4.13 16.08 29.61
C PRO A 189 4.41 17.58 29.63
N ALA A 190 5.48 18.02 30.31
CA ALA A 190 5.89 19.41 30.32
C ALA A 190 6.52 19.87 29.00
N LYS A 191 7.08 18.94 28.22
CA LYS A 191 7.79 19.19 26.96
C LYS A 191 6.94 18.94 25.72
N ASN A 192 5.97 18.03 25.82
CA ASN A 192 5.04 17.72 24.73
C ASN A 192 3.61 17.51 25.27
N PRO A 193 2.93 18.56 25.75
CA PRO A 193 1.63 18.43 26.42
C PRO A 193 0.52 17.86 25.51
N ASP A 194 0.63 18.04 24.19
CA ASP A 194 -0.42 17.70 23.23
C ASP A 194 -0.77 16.21 23.22
N ILE A 195 0.24 15.33 23.24
CA ILE A 195 0.05 13.87 23.24
C ILE A 195 -0.51 13.34 24.57
N TRP A 196 -0.37 14.12 25.65
CA TRP A 196 -0.90 13.79 26.99
C TRP A 196 -2.23 14.49 27.29
N SER A 197 -2.73 15.30 26.36
CA SER A 197 -3.97 16.05 26.53
C SER A 197 -5.17 15.11 26.75
N ALA A 198 -6.19 15.59 27.45
CA ALA A 198 -7.44 14.85 27.63
C ALA A 198 -8.12 14.49 26.28
N ALA A 199 -7.85 15.27 25.23
CA ALA A 199 -8.36 15.00 23.88
C ALA A 199 -7.62 13.83 23.21
N ALA A 200 -6.29 13.74 23.39
CA ALA A 200 -5.47 12.64 22.90
C ALA A 200 -5.77 11.34 23.67
N LEU A 201 -5.84 11.39 25.00
CA LEU A 201 -6.16 10.20 25.83
C LEU A 201 -7.58 9.66 25.54
N ARG A 202 -8.56 10.54 25.27
CA ARG A 202 -9.88 10.11 24.77
C ARG A 202 -9.80 9.46 23.39
N ALA A 203 -8.89 9.91 22.53
CA ALA A 203 -8.71 9.31 21.21
C ALA A 203 -8.08 7.91 21.34
N VAL A 204 -7.08 7.74 22.21
CA VAL A 204 -6.51 6.43 22.57
C VAL A 204 -7.58 5.49 23.13
N ALA A 205 -8.43 5.98 24.05
CA ALA A 205 -9.52 5.17 24.62
C ALA A 205 -10.51 4.65 23.56
N ARG A 206 -10.73 5.37 22.46
CA ARG A 206 -11.59 4.91 21.35
C ARG A 206 -11.00 3.71 20.60
N CYS A 207 -9.68 3.54 20.65
CA CYS A 207 -8.99 2.40 20.07
C CYS A 207 -8.95 1.19 21.01
N CYS A 208 -9.45 1.30 22.25
CA CYS A 208 -9.37 0.25 23.25
C CYS A 208 -10.62 -0.65 23.24
N ILE A 209 -10.40 -1.94 23.45
CA ILE A 209 -11.39 -2.99 23.59
C ILE A 209 -11.78 -3.10 25.08
N PRO A 210 -13.05 -2.84 25.45
CA PRO A 210 -13.50 -2.89 26.83
C PRO A 210 -13.20 -4.23 27.51
N GLY A 211 -12.61 -4.18 28.70
CA GLY A 211 -12.25 -5.35 29.50
C GLY A 211 -11.03 -6.12 28.97
N HIS A 212 -10.41 -5.70 27.87
CA HIS A 212 -9.30 -6.44 27.27
C HIS A 212 -8.03 -5.60 27.20
N THR A 213 -8.11 -4.40 26.64
CA THR A 213 -6.90 -3.60 26.35
C THR A 213 -6.14 -3.22 27.62
N GLN A 214 -4.84 -3.55 27.60
CA GLN A 214 -3.87 -3.12 28.61
C GLN A 214 -3.05 -1.95 28.07
N LEU A 215 -2.90 -0.92 28.89
CA LEU A 215 -2.09 0.27 28.60
C LEU A 215 -0.93 0.33 29.59
N ALA A 216 0.26 0.63 29.08
CA ALA A 216 1.44 0.90 29.88
C ALA A 216 2.05 2.26 29.55
N THR A 217 2.57 2.94 30.57
CA THR A 217 3.34 4.18 30.41
C THR A 217 4.34 4.38 31.53
N TRP A 218 5.47 4.99 31.20
CA TRP A 218 6.46 5.43 32.20
C TRP A 218 5.99 6.69 32.95
N CYS A 219 5.01 7.43 32.42
CA CYS A 219 4.55 8.69 32.99
C CYS A 219 3.63 8.45 34.20
N VAL A 220 4.00 8.99 35.36
CA VAL A 220 3.23 8.87 36.62
C VAL A 220 2.59 10.19 37.08
N ALA A 221 2.55 11.20 36.19
CA ALA A 221 1.98 12.51 36.51
C ALA A 221 0.51 12.37 36.95
N SER A 222 0.12 13.09 38.01
CA SER A 222 -1.23 13.03 38.57
C SER A 222 -2.31 13.39 37.54
N ALA A 223 -2.07 14.43 36.74
CA ALA A 223 -2.98 14.86 35.67
C ALA A 223 -3.21 13.76 34.62
N VAL A 224 -2.15 13.04 34.22
CA VAL A 224 -2.26 11.93 33.25
C VAL A 224 -3.05 10.77 33.87
N ARG A 225 -2.76 10.40 35.13
CA ARG A 225 -3.52 9.35 35.85
C ARG A 225 -5.00 9.68 35.95
N GLN A 226 -5.33 10.93 36.31
CA GLN A 226 -6.71 11.40 36.42
C GLN A 226 -7.41 11.41 35.06
N ALA A 227 -6.74 11.89 34.01
CA ALA A 227 -7.29 11.92 32.66
C ALA A 227 -7.52 10.50 32.10
N LEU A 228 -6.61 9.54 32.35
CA LEU A 228 -6.82 8.14 32.01
C LEU A 228 -8.04 7.55 32.74
N ALA A 229 -8.17 7.80 34.05
CA ALA A 229 -9.34 7.35 34.79
C ALA A 229 -10.65 7.93 34.23
N GLN A 230 -10.68 9.23 33.91
CA GLN A 230 -11.81 9.89 33.25
C GLN A 230 -12.12 9.33 31.86
N CYS A 231 -11.13 8.76 31.17
CA CYS A 231 -11.33 8.08 29.89
C CYS A 231 -11.82 6.63 30.03
N GLY A 232 -12.01 6.12 31.25
CA GLY A 232 -12.52 4.76 31.50
C GLY A 232 -11.44 3.71 31.76
N PHE A 233 -10.21 4.13 32.08
CA PHE A 233 -9.16 3.21 32.47
C PHE A 233 -9.14 2.98 33.99
N SER A 234 -9.01 1.72 34.40
CA SER A 234 -8.63 1.38 35.76
C SER A 234 -7.10 1.43 35.87
N VAL A 235 -6.58 2.47 36.53
CA VAL A 235 -5.14 2.80 36.54
C VAL A 235 -4.48 2.32 37.83
N GLN A 236 -3.39 1.59 37.70
CA GLN A 236 -2.57 1.08 38.80
C GLN A 236 -1.15 1.65 38.72
N ARG A 237 -0.64 2.14 39.85
CA ARG A 237 0.79 2.47 39.98
C ARG A 237 1.56 1.20 40.32
N VAL A 238 2.59 0.91 39.55
CA VAL A 238 3.45 -0.28 39.72
C VAL A 238 4.91 0.13 39.94
N PRO A 239 5.79 -0.76 40.45
CA PRO A 239 7.22 -0.51 40.48
C PRO A 239 7.75 -0.12 39.10
N GLY A 240 8.59 0.91 39.05
CA GLY A 240 9.16 1.41 37.81
C GLY A 240 10.39 0.63 37.38
N ILE A 241 10.82 0.87 36.13
CA ILE A 241 12.12 0.39 35.65
C ILE A 241 13.17 1.44 36.02
N PRO A 242 14.26 1.07 36.72
CA PRO A 242 15.32 2.00 37.09
C PRO A 242 15.78 2.87 35.90
N PRO A 243 15.97 4.19 36.10
CA PRO A 243 15.98 4.91 37.38
C PRO A 243 14.59 5.36 37.87
N LYS A 244 13.51 5.07 37.14
CA LYS A 244 12.15 5.48 37.54
C LYS A 244 11.65 4.59 38.67
N LYS A 245 11.19 5.22 39.77
CA LYS A 245 10.65 4.50 40.94
C LYS A 245 9.31 3.82 40.66
N HIS A 246 8.49 4.42 39.78
CA HIS A 246 7.14 3.97 39.50
C HIS A 246 6.82 4.12 38.01
N ASN A 247 5.99 3.22 37.49
CA ASN A 247 5.31 3.32 36.20
C ASN A 247 3.79 3.21 36.41
N LEU A 248 3.01 3.39 35.35
CA LEU A 248 1.57 3.10 35.35
C LEU A 248 1.25 1.92 34.43
N ARG A 249 0.34 1.07 34.91
CA ARG A 249 -0.41 0.11 34.10
C ARG A 249 -1.88 0.46 34.19
N ALA A 250 -2.63 0.19 33.15
CA ALA A 250 -4.05 0.49 33.14
C ALA A 250 -4.82 -0.51 32.28
N ARG A 251 -5.99 -0.95 32.76
CA ARG A 251 -6.91 -1.77 31.98
C ARG A 251 -8.07 -0.90 31.52
N TYR A 252 -8.40 -0.92 30.24
CA TYR A 252 -9.60 -0.23 29.74
C TYR A 252 -10.85 -0.96 30.24
N ALA A 253 -11.56 -0.36 31.19
CA ALA A 253 -12.71 -0.94 31.87
C ALA A 253 -13.70 0.18 32.21
N PRO A 254 -14.31 0.82 31.20
CA PRO A 254 -15.21 1.94 31.43
C PRO A 254 -16.42 1.48 32.25
N PRO A 255 -16.81 2.21 33.31
CA PRO A 255 -17.98 1.86 34.12
C PRO A 255 -19.31 2.19 33.43
N TRP A 256 -19.27 2.81 32.25
CA TRP A 256 -20.44 3.11 31.43
C TRP A 256 -20.51 2.17 30.20
N PRO A 257 -21.72 1.91 29.66
CA PRO A 257 -21.87 1.17 28.43
C PRO A 257 -21.12 1.86 27.29
N THR A 258 -20.22 1.15 26.63
CA THR A 258 -19.62 1.64 25.39
C THR A 258 -20.59 1.44 24.26
N ARG A 259 -20.98 2.52 23.56
CA ARG A 259 -21.73 2.38 22.30
C ARG A 259 -20.86 1.55 21.33
N GLY A 260 -21.40 0.44 20.84
CA GLY A 260 -20.77 -0.32 19.75
C GLY A 260 -20.60 0.55 18.52
N ARG A 261 -19.59 0.24 17.67
CA ARG A 261 -19.19 0.95 16.43
C ARG A 261 -20.29 1.87 15.90
N SER A 262 -20.29 3.13 16.31
CA SER A 262 -21.05 4.14 15.57
C SER A 262 -20.32 4.33 14.25
N ALA A 263 -21.00 4.08 13.13
CA ALA A 263 -20.54 4.54 11.83
C ALA A 263 -20.12 6.03 11.95
N PRO A 264 -19.05 6.46 11.28
CA PRO A 264 -18.60 7.85 11.36
C PRO A 264 -19.79 8.81 11.10
N ALA A 265 -19.81 9.92 11.84
CA ALA A 265 -20.88 10.91 11.77
C ALA A 265 -21.13 11.35 10.31
N ALA A 266 -22.41 11.45 9.93
CA ALA A 266 -22.85 11.85 8.61
C ALA A 266 -22.29 13.24 8.25
N GLY A 267 -21.45 13.28 7.22
CA GLY A 267 -20.83 14.51 6.73
C GLY A 267 -19.67 14.19 5.79
N GLN A 268 -19.96 14.05 4.49
CA GLN A 268 -18.98 14.03 3.38
C GLN A 268 -18.00 12.84 3.28
N HIS A 269 -18.35 11.64 3.76
CA HIS A 269 -17.52 10.45 3.59
C HIS A 269 -18.16 9.40 2.68
N LEU A 270 -17.39 8.88 1.73
CA LEU A 270 -17.75 7.73 0.90
C LEU A 270 -18.29 6.58 1.78
N PRO A 271 -19.28 5.81 1.33
CA PRO A 271 -19.88 4.74 2.11
C PRO A 271 -18.81 3.73 2.57
N TRP A 272 -18.68 3.56 3.88
CA TRP A 272 -17.86 2.51 4.47
C TRP A 272 -18.69 1.22 4.56
N PRO A 273 -18.16 0.06 4.15
CA PRO A 273 -18.94 -1.17 4.21
C PRO A 273 -19.30 -1.50 5.67
N ALA A 274 -20.47 -2.11 5.85
CA ALA A 274 -20.78 -2.83 7.09
C ALA A 274 -19.66 -3.83 7.38
N PRO A 275 -19.42 -4.23 8.66
CA PRO A 275 -18.51 -5.32 8.97
C PRO A 275 -18.77 -6.48 8.01
N LEU A 276 -17.74 -6.89 7.27
CA LEU A 276 -17.92 -7.91 6.25
C LEU A 276 -18.40 -9.19 6.95
N PRO A 277 -19.58 -9.71 6.59
CA PRO A 277 -20.05 -10.96 7.18
C PRO A 277 -19.12 -12.03 6.63
N VAL A 278 -18.18 -12.53 7.44
CA VAL A 278 -17.39 -13.70 7.05
C VAL A 278 -17.20 -14.56 8.30
N ALA A 279 -17.72 -15.78 8.22
CA ALA A 279 -17.67 -16.80 9.26
C ALA A 279 -16.28 -17.47 9.33
N TRP A 280 -15.18 -16.71 9.22
CA TRP A 280 -13.82 -17.25 9.37
C TRP A 280 -13.45 -17.54 10.83
N HIS A 281 -14.25 -17.04 11.78
CA HIS A 281 -14.00 -17.15 13.22
C HIS A 281 -14.30 -18.58 13.77
N SER A 282 -14.88 -19.49 12.96
CA SER A 282 -15.24 -20.85 13.42
C SER A 282 -14.61 -22.00 12.63
N ALA A 283 -13.96 -21.76 11.48
CA ALA A 283 -13.35 -22.83 10.67
C ALA A 283 -11.82 -22.80 10.78
N ALA A 284 -11.21 -23.94 11.07
CA ALA A 284 -9.75 -24.09 11.18
C ALA A 284 -8.99 -23.82 9.86
N SER A 285 -9.66 -23.91 8.71
CA SER A 285 -9.11 -23.62 7.38
C SER A 285 -10.22 -23.19 6.42
N PRO A 286 -10.51 -21.88 6.31
CA PRO A 286 -11.58 -21.38 5.44
C PRO A 286 -11.24 -21.55 3.95
N ARG A 287 -12.25 -21.80 3.13
CA ARG A 287 -12.10 -22.06 1.68
C ARG A 287 -12.60 -20.89 0.86
N ALA A 288 -11.84 -20.49 -0.16
CA ALA A 288 -12.23 -19.48 -1.13
C ALA A 288 -12.14 -20.00 -2.57
N ILE A 289 -13.10 -19.62 -3.41
CA ILE A 289 -12.99 -19.74 -4.87
C ILE A 289 -12.70 -18.35 -5.45
N VAL A 290 -11.71 -18.25 -6.33
CA VAL A 290 -11.34 -17.04 -7.07
C VAL A 290 -11.54 -17.29 -8.56
N ILE A 291 -12.40 -16.50 -9.20
CA ILE A 291 -12.70 -16.61 -10.63
C ILE A 291 -11.84 -15.59 -11.40
N GLY A 292 -10.86 -16.08 -12.16
CA GLY A 292 -9.93 -15.31 -12.97
C GLY A 292 -8.50 -15.30 -12.41
N ALA A 293 -7.51 -15.71 -13.21
CA ALA A 293 -6.10 -15.76 -12.84
C ALA A 293 -5.28 -14.63 -13.49
N GLY A 294 -5.82 -13.41 -13.48
CA GLY A 294 -5.08 -12.18 -13.79
C GLY A 294 -4.45 -11.55 -12.53
N LEU A 295 -3.89 -10.34 -12.65
CA LEU A 295 -3.28 -9.61 -11.52
C LEU A 295 -4.22 -9.47 -10.32
N ALA A 296 -5.49 -9.15 -10.55
CA ALA A 296 -6.49 -9.00 -9.47
C ALA A 296 -6.71 -10.30 -8.70
N GLY A 297 -7.07 -11.38 -9.41
CA GLY A 297 -7.38 -12.67 -8.81
C GLY A 297 -6.15 -13.32 -8.17
N ALA A 298 -4.99 -13.28 -8.82
CA ALA A 298 -3.75 -13.82 -8.24
C ALA A 298 -3.31 -13.05 -6.99
N SER A 299 -3.43 -11.72 -6.97
CA SER A 299 -3.08 -10.92 -5.78
C SER A 299 -4.02 -11.24 -4.61
N MET A 300 -5.32 -11.38 -4.88
CA MET A 300 -6.30 -11.76 -3.87
C MET A 300 -6.11 -13.20 -3.36
N ALA A 301 -5.89 -14.16 -4.27
CA ALA A 301 -5.63 -15.54 -3.89
C ALA A 301 -4.39 -15.65 -3.00
N HIS A 302 -3.32 -14.94 -3.35
CA HIS A 302 -2.12 -14.86 -2.53
C HIS A 302 -2.38 -14.24 -1.17
N ALA A 303 -3.04 -13.07 -1.11
CA ALA A 303 -3.30 -12.38 0.16
C ALA A 303 -4.23 -13.15 1.11
N LEU A 304 -5.18 -13.93 0.56
CA LEU A 304 -6.02 -14.86 1.31
C LEU A 304 -5.22 -16.05 1.81
N ALA A 305 -4.42 -16.67 0.93
CA ALA A 305 -3.60 -17.82 1.28
C ALA A 305 -2.54 -17.46 2.33
N GLU A 306 -1.94 -16.27 2.28
CA GLU A 306 -1.06 -15.79 3.35
C GLU A 306 -1.75 -15.76 4.71
N ARG A 307 -3.08 -15.58 4.74
CA ARG A 307 -3.95 -15.58 5.93
C ARG A 307 -4.57 -16.95 6.26
N GLY A 308 -4.05 -18.01 5.66
CA GLY A 308 -4.40 -19.39 5.99
C GLY A 308 -5.61 -19.94 5.22
N TRP A 309 -6.09 -19.24 4.20
CA TRP A 309 -7.19 -19.73 3.37
C TRP A 309 -6.72 -20.80 2.40
N GLN A 310 -7.55 -21.82 2.20
CA GLN A 310 -7.42 -22.73 1.06
C GLN A 310 -8.11 -22.10 -0.14
N VAL A 311 -7.36 -21.81 -1.20
CA VAL A 311 -7.86 -21.03 -2.33
C VAL A 311 -7.84 -21.85 -3.61
N GLU A 312 -8.98 -21.88 -4.28
CA GLU A 312 -9.14 -22.49 -5.59
C GLU A 312 -9.32 -21.40 -6.64
N VAL A 313 -8.35 -21.28 -7.55
CA VAL A 313 -8.34 -20.28 -8.61
C VAL A 313 -8.79 -20.93 -9.92
N LEU A 314 -9.85 -20.39 -10.51
CA LEU A 314 -10.46 -20.90 -11.73
C LEU A 314 -10.12 -19.95 -12.90
N GLU A 315 -9.47 -20.48 -13.92
CA GLU A 315 -9.07 -19.74 -15.12
C GLU A 315 -9.66 -20.41 -16.36
N GLN A 316 -10.31 -19.63 -17.21
CA GLN A 316 -10.91 -20.14 -18.44
C GLN A 316 -9.87 -20.43 -19.52
N ALA A 317 -8.76 -19.70 -19.52
CA ALA A 317 -7.67 -19.85 -20.46
C ALA A 317 -6.77 -21.05 -20.12
N ASP A 318 -5.85 -21.38 -21.03
CA ASP A 318 -4.92 -22.52 -20.88
C ASP A 318 -3.86 -22.29 -19.79
N ALA A 319 -3.55 -21.03 -19.50
CA ALA A 319 -2.57 -20.63 -18.50
C ALA A 319 -3.03 -19.31 -17.84
N PRO A 320 -2.51 -18.97 -16.64
CA PRO A 320 -2.83 -17.71 -16.00
C PRO A 320 -2.23 -16.53 -16.77
N ALA A 321 -2.69 -15.32 -16.46
CA ALA A 321 -2.22 -14.08 -17.07
C ALA A 321 -2.39 -13.98 -18.61
N GLN A 322 -3.34 -14.68 -19.24
CA GLN A 322 -3.53 -14.58 -20.70
C GLN A 322 -4.45 -13.43 -21.16
N GLY A 323 -5.13 -12.73 -20.25
CA GLY A 323 -5.93 -11.54 -20.57
C GLY A 323 -5.12 -10.23 -20.55
N ALA A 324 -5.70 -9.16 -20.01
CA ALA A 324 -5.01 -7.86 -19.86
C ALA A 324 -3.74 -7.89 -18.98
N SER A 325 -3.54 -8.97 -18.22
CA SER A 325 -2.31 -9.21 -17.46
C SER A 325 -1.21 -9.90 -18.26
N GLY A 326 -1.42 -10.20 -19.54
CA GLY A 326 -0.46 -10.89 -20.42
C GLY A 326 0.54 -9.99 -21.12
N LEU A 327 0.63 -8.71 -20.72
CA LEU A 327 1.60 -7.77 -21.24
C LEU A 327 3.02 -8.33 -21.00
N PRO A 328 3.95 -8.33 -21.98
CA PRO A 328 5.29 -8.93 -21.79
C PRO A 328 6.09 -8.29 -20.66
N VAL A 329 6.10 -6.95 -20.61
CA VAL A 329 6.71 -6.13 -19.57
C VAL A 329 5.83 -4.92 -19.34
N GLY A 330 5.51 -4.62 -18.08
CA GLY A 330 4.74 -3.44 -17.72
C GLY A 330 5.46 -2.55 -16.72
N LEU A 331 5.11 -1.27 -16.74
CA LEU A 331 5.59 -0.30 -15.77
C LEU A 331 4.73 -0.31 -14.51
N PHE A 332 5.39 -0.13 -13.37
CA PHE A 332 4.75 0.24 -12.13
C PHE A 332 5.34 1.58 -11.69
N ALA A 333 4.49 2.60 -11.62
CA ALA A 333 4.88 3.97 -11.30
C ALA A 333 3.75 4.70 -10.56
N PRO A 334 4.06 5.70 -9.73
CA PRO A 334 3.03 6.45 -9.02
C PRO A 334 2.31 7.40 -9.99
N HIS A 335 1.06 7.71 -9.68
CA HIS A 335 0.40 8.91 -10.17
C HIS A 335 0.86 10.10 -9.34
N ILE A 336 1.04 11.25 -9.99
CA ILE A 336 1.38 12.51 -9.33
C ILE A 336 0.41 13.62 -9.77
N SER A 337 0.10 14.51 -8.84
CA SER A 337 -0.69 15.72 -9.08
C SER A 337 -0.23 16.86 -8.16
N PRO A 338 -0.42 18.14 -8.57
CA PRO A 338 0.03 19.30 -7.79
C PRO A 338 -0.59 19.42 -6.39
N ASP A 339 -1.80 18.89 -6.21
CA ASP A 339 -2.59 18.90 -4.98
C ASP A 339 -2.40 17.63 -4.13
N ASP A 340 -1.53 16.73 -4.57
CA ASP A 340 -1.40 15.39 -4.00
C ASP A 340 -2.76 14.67 -3.84
N ALA A 341 -3.56 14.66 -4.90
CA ALA A 341 -4.90 14.08 -4.95
C ALA A 341 -4.93 12.64 -4.38
N PRO A 342 -6.08 12.17 -3.89
CA PRO A 342 -6.18 10.84 -3.28
C PRO A 342 -5.65 9.68 -4.14
N LEU A 343 -5.80 9.74 -5.47
CA LEU A 343 -5.22 8.76 -6.39
C LEU A 343 -3.68 8.75 -6.35
N SER A 344 -3.05 9.92 -6.21
CA SER A 344 -1.59 10.04 -6.08
C SER A 344 -1.11 9.32 -4.82
N ARG A 345 -1.76 9.58 -3.67
CA ARG A 345 -1.47 8.90 -2.39
C ARG A 345 -1.67 7.40 -2.46
N LEU A 346 -2.82 6.98 -3.00
CA LEU A 346 -3.15 5.56 -3.19
C LEU A 346 -2.11 4.86 -4.07
N SER A 347 -1.68 5.51 -5.16
CA SER A 347 -0.69 4.94 -6.07
C SER A 347 0.72 4.85 -5.47
N ARG A 348 1.11 5.76 -4.56
CA ARG A 348 2.38 5.64 -3.81
C ARG A 348 2.34 4.48 -2.82
N ALA A 349 1.24 4.31 -2.10
CA ALA A 349 1.05 3.13 -1.24
C ALA A 349 1.02 1.83 -2.07
N GLY A 350 0.41 1.88 -3.25
CA GLY A 350 0.38 0.78 -4.21
C GLY A 350 1.78 0.41 -4.70
N LEU A 351 2.55 1.40 -5.12
CA LEU A 351 3.95 1.27 -5.51
C LEU A 351 4.77 0.56 -4.42
N ARG A 352 4.65 0.99 -3.16
CA ARG A 352 5.31 0.34 -2.02
C ARG A 352 4.93 -1.13 -1.89
N SER A 353 3.63 -1.43 -1.96
CA SER A 353 3.10 -2.80 -1.85
C SER A 353 3.63 -3.70 -2.97
N THR A 354 3.57 -3.22 -4.21
CA THR A 354 4.08 -3.94 -5.38
C THR A 354 5.57 -4.20 -5.29
N ARG A 355 6.38 -3.21 -4.88
CA ARG A 355 7.82 -3.39 -4.72
C ARG A 355 8.16 -4.43 -3.66
N GLY A 356 7.52 -4.36 -2.50
CA GLY A 356 7.74 -5.32 -1.42
C GLY A 356 7.40 -6.75 -1.85
N LEU A 357 6.30 -6.90 -2.59
CA LEU A 357 5.87 -8.18 -3.13
C LEU A 357 6.81 -8.71 -4.21
N ALA A 358 7.22 -7.85 -5.16
CA ALA A 358 8.16 -8.21 -6.21
C ALA A 358 9.54 -8.59 -5.65
N ALA A 359 10.06 -7.83 -4.68
CA ALA A 359 11.33 -8.13 -4.03
C ALA A 359 11.36 -9.49 -3.33
N ARG A 360 10.21 -9.96 -2.84
CA ARG A 360 10.07 -11.25 -2.16
C ARG A 360 9.87 -12.41 -3.13
N LEU A 361 9.14 -12.20 -4.22
CA LEU A 361 8.66 -13.28 -5.10
C LEU A 361 9.39 -13.39 -6.43
N LEU A 362 10.01 -12.32 -6.90
CA LEU A 362 10.59 -12.22 -8.24
C LEU A 362 12.11 -12.05 -8.21
N ARG A 363 12.77 -12.51 -9.27
CA ARG A 363 14.21 -12.33 -9.45
C ARG A 363 14.50 -10.91 -9.93
N HIS A 364 15.22 -10.14 -9.12
CA HIS A 364 15.66 -8.78 -9.48
C HIS A 364 16.57 -8.79 -10.72
N GLY A 365 16.38 -7.83 -11.61
CA GLY A 365 17.09 -7.72 -12.89
C GLY A 365 16.62 -8.69 -13.98
N GLN A 366 15.83 -9.71 -13.65
CA GLN A 366 15.31 -10.70 -14.62
C GLN A 366 13.79 -10.60 -14.78
N ASP A 367 13.05 -10.76 -13.69
CA ASP A 367 11.58 -10.75 -13.71
C ASP A 367 11.01 -9.37 -13.34
N TRP A 368 11.79 -8.57 -12.60
CA TRP A 368 11.47 -7.19 -12.26
C TRP A 368 12.71 -6.37 -11.92
N GLN A 369 12.57 -5.04 -11.92
CA GLN A 369 13.55 -4.14 -11.34
C GLN A 369 12.90 -2.82 -10.96
N ASP A 370 13.25 -2.26 -9.81
CA ASP A 370 13.00 -0.86 -9.42
C ASP A 370 14.08 0.06 -9.99
N SER A 371 14.24 0.05 -11.32
CA SER A 371 15.26 0.79 -12.07
C SER A 371 15.12 2.32 -12.00
N GLY A 372 14.04 2.81 -11.40
CA GLY A 372 13.49 4.13 -11.63
C GLY A 372 12.83 4.24 -13.00
N VAL A 373 11.95 5.23 -13.16
CA VAL A 373 11.24 5.55 -14.41
C VAL A 373 11.28 7.05 -14.63
N LEU A 374 11.57 7.47 -15.86
CA LEU A 374 11.44 8.86 -16.27
C LEU A 374 10.06 9.10 -16.89
N GLU A 375 9.25 9.97 -16.31
CA GLU A 375 7.98 10.44 -16.89
C GLU A 375 8.24 11.74 -17.68
N HIS A 376 8.24 11.65 -19.01
CA HIS A 376 8.25 12.79 -19.92
C HIS A 376 6.82 13.34 -20.08
N ARG A 377 6.58 14.54 -19.56
CA ARG A 377 5.24 15.10 -19.36
C ARG A 377 4.79 15.96 -20.54
N ILE A 378 4.70 15.34 -21.72
CA ILE A 378 4.35 15.99 -22.99
C ILE A 378 3.02 16.74 -22.89
N GLY A 379 3.06 18.06 -23.13
CA GLY A 379 1.89 18.94 -23.06
C GLY A 379 1.30 19.13 -21.66
N LYS A 380 2.07 18.84 -20.60
CA LYS A 380 1.65 18.98 -19.20
C LYS A 380 2.69 19.79 -18.41
N ARG A 381 2.24 20.41 -17.32
CA ARG A 381 3.13 20.98 -16.28
C ARG A 381 3.79 19.85 -15.48
N LEU A 382 4.86 20.16 -14.73
CA LEU A 382 5.63 19.23 -13.91
C LEU A 382 4.75 18.37 -12.98
N GLY A 383 3.71 18.95 -12.39
CA GLY A 383 2.66 18.20 -11.69
C GLY A 383 3.08 17.57 -10.36
N LEU A 384 4.24 17.93 -9.82
CA LEU A 384 4.66 17.55 -8.47
C LEU A 384 3.93 18.43 -7.44
N PRO A 385 3.62 17.89 -6.25
CA PRO A 385 3.06 18.69 -5.17
C PRO A 385 4.01 19.84 -4.80
N ALA A 386 3.46 21.03 -4.56
CA ALA A 386 4.24 22.12 -3.98
C ALA A 386 4.76 21.68 -2.60
N HIS A 387 5.93 22.19 -2.18
CA HIS A 387 6.41 22.03 -0.81
C HIS A 387 5.31 22.51 0.16
N GLY A 388 4.72 21.58 0.90
CA GLY A 388 3.58 21.85 1.81
C GLY A 388 2.18 21.42 1.33
N ALA A 389 2.00 20.94 0.09
CA ALA A 389 0.68 20.52 -0.42
C ALA A 389 0.23 19.12 0.05
N CYS A 390 1.09 18.36 0.74
CA CYS A 390 0.78 17.00 1.21
C CYS A 390 -0.08 16.98 2.50
N THR A 391 -0.88 18.01 2.75
CA THR A 391 -1.81 18.07 3.89
C THR A 391 -3.23 18.21 3.36
N ASN A 392 -3.97 17.11 3.21
CA ASN A 392 -5.46 17.20 3.17
C ASN A 392 -6.06 17.42 4.57
N LEU A 393 -5.21 17.52 5.57
CA LEU A 393 -5.55 17.95 6.91
C LEU A 393 -5.38 19.46 6.85
N GLY A 394 -6.46 20.22 7.08
CA GLY A 394 -6.50 21.67 6.86
C GLY A 394 -5.27 22.41 7.39
N GLN A 395 -5.01 23.62 6.86
CA GLN A 395 -3.89 24.44 7.30
C GLN A 395 -3.73 24.35 8.82
N PRO A 396 -2.53 24.00 9.34
CA PRO A 396 -2.31 24.06 10.77
C PRO A 396 -2.70 25.48 11.23
N PRO A 397 -3.32 25.63 12.42
CA PRO A 397 -3.57 26.94 13.00
C PRO A 397 -2.30 27.80 12.89
N ALA A 398 -2.46 29.10 12.64
CA ALA A 398 -1.34 30.02 12.36
C ALA A 398 -0.21 29.98 13.40
N ASP A 399 -0.50 29.47 14.61
CA ASP A 399 0.41 29.40 15.75
C ASP A 399 1.20 28.08 15.88
N ARG A 400 1.04 27.10 14.95
CA ARG A 400 1.77 25.83 15.04
C ARG A 400 2.89 25.75 13.98
N PRO A 401 4.17 25.56 14.38
CA PRO A 401 5.23 25.32 13.40
C PRO A 401 4.90 24.05 12.59
N ALA A 402 4.94 24.17 11.26
CA ALA A 402 4.70 23.04 10.37
C ALA A 402 5.72 21.93 10.64
N ALA A 403 5.29 20.66 10.62
CA ALA A 403 6.21 19.52 10.61
C ALA A 403 7.24 19.68 9.47
N PRO A 404 8.53 19.37 9.70
CA PRO A 404 9.55 19.48 8.68
C PRO A 404 9.10 18.68 7.48
N GLN A 405 8.94 19.38 6.37
CA GLN A 405 8.36 18.84 5.17
C GLN A 405 9.38 17.90 4.55
N THR A 406 9.14 16.59 4.63
CA THR A 406 9.93 15.63 3.88
C THR A 406 9.61 15.81 2.40
N VAL A 407 10.51 16.46 1.65
CA VAL A 407 10.48 16.45 0.19
C VAL A 407 10.46 14.99 -0.26
N SER A 408 9.51 14.61 -1.11
CA SER A 408 9.44 13.24 -1.60
C SER A 408 10.76 12.91 -2.30
N GLN A 409 11.44 11.88 -1.78
CA GLN A 409 12.64 11.34 -2.42
C GLN A 409 12.26 10.42 -3.59
N ALA A 410 11.00 9.95 -3.62
CA ALA A 410 10.51 9.01 -4.60
C ALA A 410 10.15 9.66 -5.95
N SER A 411 9.60 10.87 -5.98
CA SER A 411 9.24 11.59 -7.23
C SER A 411 9.75 13.02 -7.22
N ARG A 412 10.68 13.34 -8.14
CA ARG A 412 11.39 14.62 -8.19
C ARG A 412 11.61 15.10 -9.62
N PRO A 413 11.92 16.38 -9.86
CA PRO A 413 12.35 16.82 -11.19
C PRO A 413 13.50 15.95 -11.69
N ALA A 414 13.44 15.49 -12.95
CA ALA A 414 14.50 14.68 -13.52
C ALA A 414 15.80 15.50 -13.63
N GLN A 415 16.93 14.92 -13.25
CA GLN A 415 18.26 15.55 -13.38
C GLN A 415 18.71 15.60 -14.84
N ALA A 416 19.70 16.44 -15.17
CA ALA A 416 20.21 16.59 -16.53
C ALA A 416 20.72 15.27 -17.12
N SER A 417 21.49 14.50 -16.34
CA SER A 417 21.97 13.17 -16.74
C SER A 417 20.84 12.19 -17.05
N GLN A 418 19.75 12.22 -16.27
CA GLN A 418 18.58 11.36 -16.47
C GLN A 418 17.80 11.74 -17.73
N ARG A 419 17.66 13.05 -18.01
CA ARG A 419 17.02 13.54 -19.24
C ARG A 419 17.81 13.16 -20.48
N LEU A 420 19.11 13.41 -20.49
CA LEU A 420 20.00 13.04 -21.60
C LEU A 420 19.98 11.52 -21.85
N ALA A 421 20.04 10.72 -20.78
CA ALA A 421 19.97 9.26 -20.87
C ALA A 421 18.61 8.72 -21.34
N ALA A 422 17.56 9.56 -21.39
CA ALA A 422 16.25 9.25 -21.95
C ALA A 422 16.01 9.89 -23.33
N GLY A 423 17.03 10.50 -23.94
CA GLY A 423 16.90 11.19 -25.23
C GLY A 423 16.14 12.51 -25.17
N LEU A 424 16.23 13.21 -24.03
CA LEU A 424 15.74 14.57 -23.82
C LEU A 424 16.96 15.49 -23.66
N ASP A 425 17.34 16.16 -24.74
CA ASP A 425 18.59 16.93 -24.89
C ASP A 425 18.46 18.42 -24.53
N TRP A 426 17.29 18.85 -24.07
CA TRP A 426 17.07 20.20 -23.57
C TRP A 426 17.39 20.35 -22.07
N PRO A 427 17.81 21.57 -21.64
CA PRO A 427 17.88 21.89 -20.22
C PRO A 427 16.50 21.68 -19.58
N ALA A 428 16.44 21.43 -18.26
CA ALA A 428 15.16 21.40 -17.59
C ALA A 428 14.49 22.75 -17.88
N PRO A 429 13.20 22.79 -18.29
CA PRO A 429 12.50 24.05 -18.34
C PRO A 429 12.52 24.57 -16.91
N ASP A 430 13.46 25.47 -16.64
CA ASP A 430 13.63 26.08 -15.34
C ASP A 430 12.30 26.76 -15.02
N THR A 431 11.81 26.59 -13.81
CA THR A 431 10.53 27.16 -13.38
C THR A 431 10.47 28.70 -13.56
N ALA A 432 11.61 29.34 -13.83
CA ALA A 432 11.76 30.76 -14.09
C ALA A 432 11.71 31.18 -15.58
N GLN A 433 11.89 30.28 -16.55
CA GLN A 433 11.84 30.63 -17.98
C GLN A 433 10.76 29.82 -18.72
N PRO A 434 9.98 30.43 -19.63
CA PRO A 434 8.99 29.70 -20.41
C PRO A 434 9.70 28.66 -21.29
N PRO A 435 9.22 27.39 -21.32
CA PRO A 435 9.79 26.35 -22.17
C PRO A 435 9.81 26.80 -23.63
N GLN A 436 10.84 26.42 -24.39
CA GLN A 436 10.83 26.62 -25.84
C GLN A 436 9.74 25.74 -26.48
N GLN A 437 9.31 26.07 -27.70
CA GLN A 437 8.28 25.28 -28.40
C GLN A 437 8.72 23.82 -28.55
N GLY A 438 7.99 22.90 -27.92
CA GLY A 438 8.25 21.46 -27.96
C GLY A 438 8.98 20.90 -26.73
N GLU A 439 9.52 21.75 -25.86
CA GLU A 439 10.16 21.32 -24.61
C GLU A 439 9.11 21.04 -23.53
N HIS A 440 9.27 19.91 -22.84
CA HIS A 440 8.35 19.50 -21.79
C HIS A 440 9.08 19.08 -20.52
N PRO A 441 8.46 19.25 -19.34
CA PRO A 441 9.07 18.84 -18.08
C PRO A 441 9.18 17.31 -17.98
N ALA A 442 10.14 16.86 -17.19
CA ALA A 442 10.34 15.44 -16.90
C ALA A 442 10.44 15.20 -15.38
N VAL A 443 9.83 14.11 -14.93
CA VAL A 443 9.86 13.68 -13.53
C VAL A 443 10.61 12.37 -13.42
N TRP A 444 11.49 12.26 -12.44
CA TRP A 444 12.14 11.02 -12.06
C TRP A 444 11.39 10.37 -10.91
N HIS A 445 10.90 9.15 -11.14
CA HIS A 445 10.32 8.29 -10.12
C HIS A 445 11.35 7.26 -9.68
N ALA A 446 12.09 7.54 -8.60
CA ALA A 446 13.22 6.73 -8.15
C ALA A 446 12.82 5.31 -7.71
N GLU A 447 11.59 5.14 -7.22
CA GLU A 447 11.10 3.85 -6.73
C GLU A 447 10.27 3.09 -7.78
N ALA A 448 9.99 3.70 -8.92
CA ALA A 448 9.28 3.04 -10.01
C ALA A 448 10.16 2.05 -10.76
N GLY A 449 9.56 1.27 -11.65
CA GLY A 449 10.33 0.38 -12.51
C GLY A 449 9.46 -0.47 -13.42
N TRP A 450 9.96 -1.66 -13.73
CA TRP A 450 9.30 -2.61 -14.61
C TRP A 450 9.13 -3.98 -13.94
N ILE A 451 8.06 -4.68 -14.31
CA ILE A 451 7.74 -6.05 -13.90
C ILE A 451 7.28 -6.82 -15.14
N ARG A 452 7.65 -8.10 -15.24
CA ARG A 452 6.99 -9.09 -16.10
C ARG A 452 5.72 -9.58 -15.43
N PRO A 453 4.52 -9.12 -15.82
CA PRO A 453 3.27 -9.41 -15.12
C PRO A 453 2.95 -10.91 -15.08
N ALA A 454 3.24 -11.65 -16.14
CA ALA A 454 3.03 -13.10 -16.16
C ALA A 454 3.88 -13.83 -15.10
N ALA A 455 5.15 -13.43 -14.92
CA ALA A 455 6.01 -13.97 -13.87
C ALA A 455 5.46 -13.63 -12.48
N LEU A 456 4.99 -12.39 -12.27
CA LEU A 456 4.33 -11.99 -11.02
C LEU A 456 3.11 -12.85 -10.71
N VAL A 457 2.18 -12.99 -11.66
CA VAL A 457 0.97 -13.78 -11.50
C VAL A 457 1.30 -15.25 -11.20
N GLN A 458 2.25 -15.84 -11.93
CA GLN A 458 2.68 -17.21 -11.68
C GLN A 458 3.24 -17.38 -10.26
N ARG A 459 4.12 -16.47 -9.81
CA ARG A 459 4.69 -16.53 -8.46
C ARG A 459 3.67 -16.31 -7.35
N LEU A 460 2.69 -15.44 -7.56
CA LEU A 460 1.57 -15.25 -6.63
C LEU A 460 0.77 -16.54 -6.43
N LEU A 461 0.55 -17.29 -7.51
CA LEU A 461 -0.22 -18.54 -7.49
C LEU A 461 0.60 -19.76 -7.00
N GLN A 462 1.92 -19.66 -6.89
CA GLN A 462 2.81 -20.72 -6.38
C GLN A 462 2.82 -20.83 -4.84
N HIS A 463 1.66 -20.65 -4.20
CA HIS A 463 1.52 -20.82 -2.75
C HIS A 463 0.97 -22.21 -2.43
N PRO A 464 1.43 -22.90 -1.36
CA PRO A 464 0.96 -24.26 -1.03
C PRO A 464 -0.54 -24.41 -0.79
N GLN A 465 -1.20 -23.31 -0.39
CA GLN A 465 -2.64 -23.28 -0.15
C GLN A 465 -3.44 -22.79 -1.37
N ILE A 466 -2.81 -22.61 -2.54
CA ILE A 466 -3.48 -22.20 -3.78
C ILE A 466 -3.46 -23.37 -4.76
N THR A 467 -4.64 -23.75 -5.25
CA THR A 467 -4.79 -24.68 -6.38
C THR A 467 -5.32 -23.91 -7.60
N LEU A 468 -4.57 -23.92 -8.70
CA LEU A 468 -5.00 -23.33 -9.97
C LEU A 468 -5.61 -24.41 -10.86
N ARG A 469 -6.82 -24.15 -11.38
CA ARG A 469 -7.45 -24.94 -12.45
C ARG A 469 -7.62 -24.08 -13.70
N THR A 470 -6.96 -24.46 -14.78
CA THR A 470 -7.06 -23.83 -16.10
C THR A 470 -8.11 -24.53 -16.95
N ARG A 471 -8.49 -23.94 -18.09
CA ARG A 471 -9.56 -24.44 -18.98
C ARG A 471 -10.90 -24.63 -18.28
N CYS A 472 -11.13 -23.85 -17.22
CA CYS A 472 -12.31 -23.92 -16.36
C CYS A 472 -13.13 -22.64 -16.50
N ARG A 473 -14.14 -22.65 -17.37
CA ARG A 473 -15.08 -21.53 -17.48
C ARG A 473 -16.19 -21.67 -16.45
N VAL A 474 -16.37 -20.67 -15.60
CA VAL A 474 -17.51 -20.61 -14.66
C VAL A 474 -18.74 -20.09 -15.40
N GLN A 475 -19.82 -20.86 -15.38
CA GLN A 475 -21.09 -20.47 -16.01
C GLN A 475 -21.98 -19.67 -15.05
N ALA A 476 -22.03 -20.10 -13.78
CA ALA A 476 -22.88 -19.51 -12.77
C ALA A 476 -22.29 -19.71 -11.37
N ILE A 477 -22.75 -18.89 -10.43
CA ILE A 477 -22.49 -19.05 -9.00
C ILE A 477 -23.85 -19.13 -8.29
N ALA A 478 -23.92 -19.76 -7.13
CA ALA A 478 -25.17 -19.84 -6.36
C ALA A 478 -24.88 -20.03 -4.87
N PRO A 479 -25.78 -19.58 -3.97
CA PRO A 479 -25.70 -19.96 -2.57
C PRO A 479 -26.02 -21.45 -2.41
N LEU A 480 -25.33 -22.13 -1.51
CA LEU A 480 -25.72 -23.45 -1.03
C LEU A 480 -26.86 -23.28 -0.02
N ALA A 481 -27.90 -24.11 -0.12
CA ALA A 481 -28.95 -24.14 0.90
C ALA A 481 -28.30 -24.38 2.28
N PRO A 482 -28.71 -23.66 3.34
CA PRO A 482 -28.15 -23.90 4.67
C PRO A 482 -28.40 -25.36 5.03
N ALA A 483 -27.33 -26.09 5.36
CA ALA A 483 -27.47 -27.44 5.91
C ALA A 483 -28.42 -27.33 7.11
N THR A 484 -29.48 -28.15 7.13
CA THR A 484 -30.33 -28.32 8.31
C THR A 484 -29.42 -28.59 9.50
N SER A 485 -29.31 -27.62 10.41
CA SER A 485 -28.27 -27.67 11.44
C SER A 485 -28.49 -28.87 12.35
N ILE A 486 -27.59 -29.86 12.29
CA ILE A 486 -27.40 -30.78 13.41
C ILE A 486 -26.69 -29.96 14.48
N ALA A 487 -27.30 -29.88 15.67
CA ALA A 487 -26.71 -29.17 16.80
C ALA A 487 -25.29 -29.71 17.08
N PRO A 488 -24.27 -28.85 17.26
CA PRO A 488 -22.93 -29.30 17.55
C PRO A 488 -22.92 -30.06 18.88
N THR A 489 -22.51 -31.33 18.82
CA THR A 489 -22.16 -32.12 19.99
C THR A 489 -20.71 -31.80 20.39
N SER A 490 -20.51 -31.56 21.68
CA SER A 490 -19.23 -31.39 22.40
C SER A 490 -18.36 -30.14 22.11
N ALA A 491 -18.30 -29.31 23.16
CA ALA A 491 -17.19 -28.51 23.69
C ALA A 491 -15.81 -28.52 22.99
N GLU A 492 -15.68 -27.73 21.93
CA GLU A 492 -14.46 -26.96 21.67
C GLU A 492 -14.90 -25.50 21.45
N GLN A 493 -14.67 -24.63 22.44
CA GLN A 493 -14.92 -23.20 22.27
C GLN A 493 -13.81 -22.60 21.39
N PRO A 494 -14.12 -22.03 20.22
CA PRO A 494 -13.13 -21.28 19.44
C PRO A 494 -12.66 -20.07 20.25
N CYS A 495 -11.38 -19.71 20.17
CA CYS A 495 -10.80 -18.61 20.95
C CYS A 495 -11.25 -17.21 20.51
N ASP A 496 -12.26 -17.10 19.64
CA ASP A 496 -12.68 -15.85 19.02
C ASP A 496 -13.84 -15.20 19.76
N ARG A 497 -13.57 -14.02 20.34
CA ARG A 497 -14.34 -13.44 21.45
C ARG A 497 -15.48 -12.51 21.03
N ARG A 498 -16.12 -12.77 19.87
CA ARG A 498 -17.31 -12.02 19.42
C ARG A 498 -18.58 -12.88 19.56
N PRO A 499 -19.77 -12.25 19.76
CA PRO A 499 -21.03 -12.99 19.75
C PRO A 499 -21.18 -13.77 18.45
N SER A 500 -21.72 -14.99 18.54
CA SER A 500 -21.96 -15.88 17.41
C SER A 500 -22.75 -15.16 16.32
N ALA A 501 -22.08 -14.82 15.22
CA ALA A 501 -22.76 -14.32 14.03
C ALA A 501 -23.67 -15.42 13.45
N PRO A 502 -24.80 -15.08 12.81
CA PRO A 502 -25.62 -16.07 12.11
C PRO A 502 -24.78 -16.85 11.10
N ALA A 503 -25.04 -18.15 10.96
CA ALA A 503 -24.38 -19.00 9.97
C ALA A 503 -24.62 -18.42 8.57
N LEU A 504 -23.54 -17.96 7.93
CA LEU A 504 -23.60 -17.41 6.59
C LEU A 504 -23.69 -18.54 5.55
N PRO A 505 -24.34 -18.32 4.40
CA PRO A 505 -24.39 -19.32 3.35
C PRO A 505 -22.97 -19.57 2.80
N ARG A 506 -22.67 -20.84 2.56
CA ARG A 506 -21.57 -21.25 1.67
C ARG A 506 -22.02 -21.05 0.21
N TRP A 507 -21.08 -21.02 -0.71
CA TRP A 507 -21.31 -20.75 -2.12
C TRP A 507 -20.79 -21.88 -2.98
N GLN A 508 -21.40 -22.03 -4.16
CA GLN A 508 -20.94 -22.94 -5.20
C GLN A 508 -20.67 -22.20 -6.51
N ALA A 509 -19.63 -22.62 -7.22
CA ALA A 509 -19.33 -22.23 -8.60
C ALA A 509 -19.61 -23.42 -9.52
N MET A 510 -20.42 -23.19 -10.56
CA MET A 510 -20.78 -24.18 -11.57
C MET A 510 -19.85 -24.03 -12.78
N LEU A 511 -19.05 -25.05 -13.05
CA LEU A 511 -18.18 -25.07 -14.23
C LEU A 511 -18.98 -25.45 -15.48
N GLN A 512 -18.54 -24.95 -16.63
CA GLN A 512 -19.07 -25.37 -17.92
C GLN A 512 -18.90 -26.89 -18.09
N THR A 513 -19.99 -27.55 -18.47
CA THR A 513 -19.99 -28.98 -18.81
C THR A 513 -18.97 -29.25 -19.90
N ASP A 514 -18.15 -30.28 -19.69
CA ASP A 514 -17.31 -30.82 -20.74
C ASP A 514 -18.17 -31.47 -21.85
N ALA A 515 -17.53 -31.87 -22.95
CA ALA A 515 -18.21 -32.59 -24.04
C ALA A 515 -18.85 -33.92 -23.57
N ALA A 516 -18.51 -34.42 -22.38
CA ALA A 516 -19.08 -35.61 -21.75
C ALA A 516 -20.31 -35.30 -20.87
N GLY A 517 -20.73 -34.04 -20.75
CA GLY A 517 -21.96 -33.63 -20.07
C GLY A 517 -21.88 -33.56 -18.54
N SER A 518 -20.69 -33.69 -17.94
CA SER A 518 -20.53 -33.62 -16.49
C SER A 518 -20.11 -32.21 -16.04
N GLY A 519 -21.04 -31.46 -15.43
CA GLY A 519 -20.75 -30.14 -14.86
C GLY A 519 -20.20 -30.28 -13.45
N GLN A 520 -18.92 -29.97 -13.24
CA GLN A 520 -18.34 -29.99 -11.89
C GLN A 520 -18.82 -28.77 -11.08
N MET A 521 -19.15 -29.02 -9.82
CA MET A 521 -19.51 -27.99 -8.85
C MET A 521 -18.43 -27.90 -7.77
N LEU A 522 -18.01 -26.68 -7.46
CA LEU A 522 -17.00 -26.41 -6.43
C LEU A 522 -17.62 -25.55 -5.35
N GLU A 523 -17.36 -25.89 -4.09
CA GLU A 523 -17.94 -25.21 -2.94
C GLU A 523 -16.89 -24.46 -2.11
N ALA A 524 -17.26 -23.29 -1.60
CA ALA A 524 -16.40 -22.46 -0.76
C ALA A 524 -17.20 -21.63 0.25
N ASP A 525 -16.51 -21.14 1.28
CA ASP A 525 -17.08 -20.23 2.27
C ASP A 525 -17.15 -18.79 1.73
N CYS A 526 -16.24 -18.47 0.80
CA CYS A 526 -16.16 -17.18 0.10
C CYS A 526 -15.97 -17.38 -1.40
N LEU A 527 -16.60 -16.54 -2.21
CA LEU A 527 -16.40 -16.49 -3.66
C LEU A 527 -15.93 -15.11 -4.07
N LEU A 528 -14.86 -15.03 -4.86
CA LEU A 528 -14.31 -13.80 -5.39
C LEU A 528 -14.38 -13.79 -6.92
N ILE A 529 -15.03 -12.77 -7.48
CA ILE A 529 -15.10 -12.52 -8.92
C ILE A 529 -13.98 -11.55 -9.33
N ALA A 530 -13.01 -12.03 -10.10
CA ALA A 530 -11.86 -11.27 -10.58
C ALA A 530 -11.70 -11.36 -12.11
N ALA A 531 -12.83 -11.37 -12.83
CA ALA A 531 -12.93 -11.64 -14.27
C ALA A 531 -12.99 -10.35 -15.13
N ALA A 532 -12.32 -9.27 -14.72
CA ALA A 532 -12.32 -7.98 -15.46
C ALA A 532 -13.74 -7.52 -15.86
N CYS A 533 -14.01 -7.23 -17.14
CA CYS A 533 -15.34 -6.83 -17.62
C CYS A 533 -16.37 -7.97 -17.57
N ASP A 534 -15.94 -9.24 -17.68
CA ASP A 534 -16.82 -10.41 -17.57
C ASP A 534 -17.41 -10.58 -16.16
N SER A 535 -16.84 -9.89 -15.17
CA SER A 535 -17.41 -9.79 -13.83
C SER A 535 -18.86 -9.28 -13.84
N LEU A 536 -19.25 -8.49 -14.86
CA LEU A 536 -20.63 -8.04 -15.02
C LEU A 536 -21.60 -9.22 -15.10
N ALA A 537 -21.34 -10.17 -16.00
CA ALA A 537 -22.22 -11.30 -16.25
C ALA A 537 -22.37 -12.20 -15.01
N LEU A 538 -21.26 -12.45 -14.30
CA LEU A 538 -21.25 -13.29 -13.10
C LEU A 538 -21.91 -12.61 -11.89
N ALA A 539 -21.93 -11.27 -11.83
CA ALA A 539 -22.50 -10.52 -10.72
C ALA A 539 -23.97 -10.10 -10.93
N GLN A 540 -24.49 -10.12 -12.17
CA GLN A 540 -25.84 -9.64 -12.53
C GLN A 540 -26.97 -10.09 -11.59
N PRO A 541 -27.02 -11.34 -11.07
CA PRO A 541 -28.13 -11.75 -10.22
C PRO A 541 -28.18 -11.09 -8.84
N TRP A 542 -27.07 -10.52 -8.35
CA TRP A 542 -26.96 -9.99 -6.97
C TRP A 542 -26.36 -8.58 -6.87
N ALA A 543 -25.84 -8.04 -7.98
CA ALA A 543 -25.34 -6.69 -8.00
C ALA A 543 -26.51 -5.72 -7.88
N GLN A 544 -26.56 -4.95 -6.78
CA GLN A 544 -27.63 -3.98 -6.51
C GLN A 544 -27.70 -2.84 -7.55
N ALA A 545 -26.65 -2.69 -8.38
CA ALA A 545 -26.55 -1.74 -9.48
C ALA A 545 -25.80 -2.38 -10.65
N ARG A 546 -26.00 -1.86 -11.86
CA ARG A 546 -25.05 -2.12 -12.96
C ARG A 546 -23.69 -1.59 -12.53
N LEU A 547 -22.72 -2.49 -12.32
CA LEU A 547 -21.34 -2.10 -12.07
C LEU A 547 -20.88 -1.24 -13.27
N PRO A 548 -20.39 0.00 -13.07
CA PRO A 548 -20.05 0.90 -14.17
C PRO A 548 -18.67 0.53 -14.74
N LEU A 549 -18.53 -0.68 -15.28
CA LEU A 549 -17.27 -1.19 -15.83
C LEU A 549 -17.19 -0.86 -17.32
N ASN A 550 -16.14 -0.14 -17.71
CA ASN A 550 -15.91 0.27 -19.09
C ASN A 550 -14.71 -0.49 -19.69
N PRO A 551 -14.89 -1.19 -20.82
CA PRO A 551 -13.79 -1.81 -21.55
C PRO A 551 -12.95 -0.74 -22.26
N VAL A 552 -11.63 -0.84 -22.10
CA VAL A 552 -10.66 0.02 -22.80
C VAL A 552 -9.56 -0.85 -23.39
N ARG A 553 -9.52 -0.94 -24.72
CA ARG A 553 -8.43 -1.65 -25.39
C ARG A 553 -7.18 -0.79 -25.42
N GLY A 554 -6.04 -1.44 -25.27
CA GLY A 554 -4.81 -0.86 -25.79
C GLY A 554 -3.90 -1.92 -26.37
N GLN A 555 -3.19 -1.48 -27.40
CA GLN A 555 -2.33 -2.28 -28.24
C GLN A 555 -0.90 -1.80 -28.10
N ILE A 556 0.05 -2.73 -27.89
CA ILE A 556 1.49 -2.47 -27.82
C ILE A 556 2.23 -3.24 -28.91
N ALA A 557 3.37 -2.71 -29.31
CA ALA A 557 4.37 -3.42 -30.10
C ALA A 557 5.48 -3.90 -29.17
N TRP A 558 6.02 -5.10 -29.42
CA TRP A 558 7.14 -5.63 -28.65
C TRP A 558 8.01 -6.57 -29.48
N GLY A 559 9.21 -6.87 -29.01
CA GLY A 559 10.09 -7.82 -29.68
C GLY A 559 11.39 -8.05 -28.92
N VAL A 560 12.29 -8.84 -29.53
CA VAL A 560 13.64 -9.08 -29.02
C VAL A 560 14.64 -8.54 -30.03
N ALA A 561 15.59 -7.72 -29.56
CA ALA A 561 16.65 -7.14 -30.38
C ALA A 561 18.00 -7.22 -29.67
N ALA A 562 19.08 -7.30 -30.44
CA ALA A 562 20.43 -7.11 -29.91
C ALA A 562 20.64 -5.63 -29.60
N ALA A 563 21.21 -5.31 -28.44
CA ALA A 563 21.73 -3.97 -28.18
C ALA A 563 23.18 -3.94 -28.69
N ASP A 564 23.36 -3.68 -29.98
CA ASP A 564 24.69 -3.57 -30.58
C ASP A 564 25.31 -2.19 -30.31
N ALA A 565 26.63 -2.08 -30.42
CA ALA A 565 27.33 -0.80 -30.28
C ALA A 565 27.20 0.09 -31.53
N ALA A 566 26.79 -0.48 -32.67
CA ALA A 566 26.70 0.22 -33.96
C ALA A 566 25.28 0.73 -34.29
N GLY A 567 24.27 0.32 -33.53
CA GLY A 567 22.87 0.71 -33.70
C GLY A 567 22.47 1.93 -32.86
N PRO A 568 21.17 2.27 -32.87
CA PRO A 568 20.70 3.47 -32.18
C PRO A 568 20.87 3.36 -30.67
N ALA A 569 21.11 4.50 -30.02
CA ALA A 569 21.17 4.59 -28.57
C ALA A 569 19.84 4.14 -27.92
N TRP A 570 19.94 3.30 -26.90
CA TRP A 570 18.80 2.90 -26.07
C TRP A 570 18.75 3.76 -24.80
N PRO A 571 17.57 4.10 -24.27
CA PRO A 571 17.48 4.87 -23.04
C PRO A 571 18.04 4.06 -21.85
N ALA A 572 18.66 4.68 -20.86
CA ALA A 572 19.21 3.94 -19.72
C ALA A 572 18.14 3.38 -18.76
N MET A 573 16.93 3.94 -18.82
CA MET A 573 15.78 3.62 -17.97
C MET A 573 14.51 3.49 -18.81
N PRO A 574 13.45 2.89 -18.27
CA PRO A 574 12.13 3.00 -18.88
C PRO A 574 11.65 4.45 -18.92
N VAL A 575 11.02 4.82 -20.03
CA VAL A 575 10.48 6.16 -20.27
C VAL A 575 8.97 6.07 -20.43
N ASN A 576 8.23 6.92 -19.70
CA ASN A 576 6.77 6.99 -19.69
C ASN A 576 6.30 8.40 -20.09
N GLY A 577 5.06 8.54 -20.54
CA GLY A 577 4.53 9.81 -21.05
C GLY A 577 3.26 9.62 -21.89
N LYS A 578 3.23 10.17 -23.12
CA LYS A 578 2.18 9.88 -24.12
C LYS A 578 2.43 8.53 -24.80
N GLY A 579 2.43 7.47 -24.00
CA GLY A 579 2.99 6.17 -24.33
C GLY A 579 4.15 5.85 -23.39
N SER A 580 4.78 4.72 -23.60
CA SER A 580 5.86 4.19 -22.79
C SER A 580 6.78 3.37 -23.65
N PHE A 581 8.06 3.39 -23.31
CA PHE A 581 9.08 2.53 -23.87
C PHE A 581 9.83 1.87 -22.72
N VAL A 582 9.91 0.54 -22.78
CA VAL A 582 10.60 -0.28 -21.78
C VAL A 582 11.47 -1.28 -22.52
N HIS A 583 12.68 -1.49 -22.02
CA HIS A 583 13.51 -2.59 -22.47
C HIS A 583 14.21 -3.23 -21.28
N VAL A 584 14.32 -4.55 -21.33
CA VAL A 584 14.81 -5.39 -20.24
C VAL A 584 15.66 -6.52 -20.82
N PRO A 585 16.51 -7.20 -20.03
CA PRO A 585 17.18 -8.40 -20.49
C PRO A 585 16.17 -9.40 -21.06
N ALA A 586 16.45 -10.00 -22.22
CA ALA A 586 15.57 -11.04 -22.76
C ALA A 586 15.56 -12.28 -21.84
N PRO A 587 14.47 -13.05 -21.79
CA PRO A 587 14.48 -14.37 -21.17
C PRO A 587 15.59 -15.26 -21.75
N PRO A 588 16.22 -16.16 -20.96
CA PRO A 588 17.32 -17.01 -21.42
C PRO A 588 16.95 -17.88 -22.63
N ASP A 589 15.67 -18.28 -22.72
CA ASP A 589 15.17 -19.18 -23.76
C ASP A 589 14.79 -18.44 -25.06
N CYS A 590 14.94 -17.11 -25.11
CA CYS A 590 14.69 -16.34 -26.31
C CYS A 590 15.90 -16.36 -27.25
N SER A 591 15.75 -16.95 -28.43
CA SER A 591 16.68 -16.79 -29.54
C SER A 591 16.41 -15.46 -30.26
N ALA A 592 17.46 -14.72 -30.63
CA ALA A 592 17.33 -13.62 -31.57
C ALA A 592 16.72 -14.12 -32.89
N PRO A 593 15.95 -13.30 -33.63
CA PRO A 593 15.75 -13.55 -35.04
C PRO A 593 17.14 -13.66 -35.68
N ARG A 594 17.46 -14.79 -36.34
CA ARG A 594 18.70 -14.90 -37.11
C ARG A 594 18.64 -13.80 -38.18
N GLN A 595 19.33 -12.68 -37.96
CA GLN A 595 19.68 -11.79 -39.06
C GLN A 595 20.43 -12.66 -40.06
N ALA A 596 20.00 -12.64 -41.32
CA ALA A 596 20.68 -13.32 -42.40
C ALA A 596 22.09 -12.74 -42.49
N ALA A 597 23.04 -13.35 -41.78
CA ALA A 597 24.45 -13.03 -41.92
C ALA A 597 24.80 -13.36 -43.36
N ALA A 598 25.05 -12.31 -44.16
CA ALA A 598 25.80 -12.44 -45.39
C ALA A 598 27.09 -13.20 -45.06
N GLN A 599 27.40 -14.18 -45.89
CA GLN A 599 28.55 -15.09 -45.79
C GLN A 599 29.83 -14.32 -45.44
N GLY A 600 30.54 -14.71 -44.38
CA GLY A 600 31.88 -14.15 -44.16
C GLY A 600 32.59 -14.50 -42.86
N ASP A 601 32.03 -14.18 -41.70
CA ASP A 601 32.84 -14.15 -40.47
C ASP A 601 32.39 -15.14 -39.41
N ARG A 602 33.04 -16.31 -39.41
CA ARG A 602 33.08 -17.22 -38.26
C ARG A 602 34.24 -16.81 -37.33
N ALA A 603 34.11 -15.67 -36.69
CA ALA A 603 34.84 -15.40 -35.46
C ALA A 603 33.83 -15.45 -34.31
N ALA A 604 34.16 -16.20 -33.26
CA ALA A 604 33.35 -16.37 -32.06
C ALA A 604 33.12 -15.02 -31.35
N SER A 605 32.13 -14.26 -31.82
CA SER A 605 31.60 -13.08 -31.14
C SER A 605 30.86 -13.55 -29.90
N ALA A 606 31.30 -13.12 -28.72
CA ALA A 606 30.54 -13.30 -27.48
C ALA A 606 29.09 -12.84 -27.75
N ALA A 607 28.13 -13.76 -27.65
CA ALA A 607 26.75 -13.51 -28.04
C ALA A 607 26.26 -12.22 -27.37
N GLN A 608 25.96 -11.20 -28.18
CA GLN A 608 25.53 -9.91 -27.68
C GLN A 608 24.27 -10.08 -26.83
N PRO A 609 24.17 -9.39 -25.67
CA PRO A 609 23.03 -9.55 -24.79
C PRO A 609 21.75 -9.06 -25.47
N LEU A 610 20.79 -9.97 -25.60
CA LEU A 610 19.48 -9.67 -26.18
C LEU A 610 18.61 -8.92 -25.19
N ARG A 611 17.83 -7.96 -25.71
CA ARG A 611 16.86 -7.19 -24.96
C ARG A 611 15.45 -7.42 -25.47
N LEU A 612 14.53 -7.66 -24.54
CA LEU A 612 13.10 -7.61 -24.79
C LEU A 612 12.67 -6.14 -24.69
N TRP A 613 11.99 -5.62 -25.71
CA TRP A 613 11.52 -4.25 -25.75
C TRP A 613 10.00 -4.20 -25.92
N VAL A 614 9.38 -3.17 -25.35
CA VAL A 614 7.95 -2.89 -25.42
C VAL A 614 7.74 -1.40 -25.69
N SER A 615 6.90 -1.08 -26.67
CA SER A 615 6.51 0.28 -27.04
C SER A 615 4.98 0.40 -27.16
N GLY A 616 4.39 1.40 -26.53
CA GLY A 616 2.97 1.70 -26.64
C GLY A 616 2.37 2.32 -25.37
N ALA A 617 1.08 2.28 -25.12
CA ALA A 617 0.02 1.54 -25.81
C ALA A 617 -1.01 2.47 -26.46
N THR A 618 -1.72 2.02 -27.50
CA THR A 618 -2.94 2.67 -28.01
C THR A 618 -4.03 2.77 -26.92
N PHE A 619 -5.09 3.53 -27.21
CA PHE A 619 -6.20 3.76 -26.27
C PHE A 619 -7.51 3.87 -27.04
N GLU A 620 -8.33 2.83 -26.93
CA GLU A 620 -9.64 2.71 -27.60
C GLU A 620 -10.71 2.49 -26.52
N ARG A 621 -11.68 3.41 -26.43
CA ARG A 621 -12.79 3.32 -25.47
C ARG A 621 -13.90 2.43 -26.01
N GLU A 622 -14.62 1.79 -25.10
CA GLU A 622 -15.81 0.99 -25.43
C GLU A 622 -15.49 -0.10 -26.46
N ALA A 623 -14.26 -0.60 -26.41
CA ALA A 623 -13.78 -1.55 -27.38
C ALA A 623 -14.46 -2.91 -27.18
N PRO A 624 -14.76 -3.64 -28.28
CA PRO A 624 -15.20 -5.04 -28.22
C PRO A 624 -14.20 -5.89 -27.41
N LEU A 625 -14.62 -7.04 -26.86
CA LEU A 625 -13.71 -7.96 -26.16
C LEU A 625 -12.91 -8.85 -27.12
N GLU A 626 -13.37 -8.95 -28.37
CA GLU A 626 -12.79 -9.73 -29.45
C GLU A 626 -11.36 -9.27 -29.80
N PRO A 627 -10.49 -10.12 -30.36
CA PRO A 627 -9.17 -9.70 -30.85
C PRO A 627 -9.26 -8.60 -31.94
N PRO A 628 -8.29 -7.68 -32.02
CA PRO A 628 -8.27 -6.66 -33.07
C PRO A 628 -8.01 -7.29 -34.45
N SER A 629 -8.55 -6.67 -35.51
CA SER A 629 -8.26 -7.08 -36.90
C SER A 629 -6.79 -6.82 -37.26
N ALA A 630 -6.27 -7.51 -38.28
CA ALA A 630 -4.91 -7.28 -38.76
C ALA A 630 -4.64 -5.82 -39.17
N GLU A 631 -5.64 -5.15 -39.74
CA GLU A 631 -5.57 -3.72 -40.09
C GLU A 631 -5.47 -2.84 -38.84
N ALA A 632 -6.27 -3.11 -37.81
CA ALA A 632 -6.21 -2.39 -36.54
C ALA A 632 -4.86 -2.58 -35.84
N VAL A 633 -4.27 -3.78 -35.95
CA VAL A 633 -2.91 -4.06 -35.45
C VAL A 633 -1.86 -3.25 -36.21
N ALA A 634 -1.93 -3.18 -37.54
CA ALA A 634 -1.01 -2.39 -38.35
C ALA A 634 -1.11 -0.88 -38.04
N ALA A 635 -2.33 -0.37 -37.90
CA ALA A 635 -2.57 1.02 -37.48
C ALA A 635 -2.01 1.31 -36.08
N ALA A 636 -2.16 0.36 -35.14
CA ALA A 636 -1.61 0.47 -33.80
C ALA A 636 -0.07 0.47 -33.79
N TRP A 637 0.58 -0.36 -34.61
CA TRP A 637 2.03 -0.34 -34.77
C TRP A 637 2.52 1.02 -35.27
N TRP A 638 1.88 1.55 -36.31
CA TRP A 638 2.23 2.87 -36.84
C TRP A 638 2.05 3.97 -35.78
N GLN A 639 0.94 3.94 -35.02
CA GLN A 639 0.72 4.90 -33.94
C GLN A 639 1.77 4.79 -32.82
N ASN A 640 2.14 3.57 -32.42
CA ASN A 640 3.17 3.34 -31.40
C ASN A 640 4.56 3.77 -31.88
N GLN A 641 4.86 3.60 -33.18
CA GLN A 641 6.09 4.10 -33.80
C GLN A 641 6.17 5.63 -33.70
N GLN A 642 5.10 6.35 -34.06
CA GLN A 642 5.05 7.81 -33.98
C GLN A 642 5.17 8.33 -32.54
N ARG A 643 4.53 7.65 -31.58
CA ARG A 643 4.63 8.01 -30.16
C ARG A 643 6.02 7.82 -29.61
N LEU A 644 6.79 6.85 -30.10
CA LEU A 644 8.17 6.64 -29.66
C LEU A 644 9.06 7.85 -30.00
N ALA A 645 8.88 8.41 -31.21
CA ALA A 645 9.57 9.63 -31.61
C ALA A 645 9.20 10.84 -30.74
N GLN A 646 7.92 11.00 -30.37
CA GLN A 646 7.50 12.08 -29.47
C GLN A 646 8.00 11.87 -28.03
N LEU A 647 8.06 10.61 -27.58
CA LEU A 647 8.44 10.25 -26.23
C LEU A 647 9.92 10.56 -25.94
N MET A 648 10.79 10.36 -26.92
CA MET A 648 12.24 10.54 -26.80
C MET A 648 12.80 11.18 -28.08
N PRO A 649 12.68 12.50 -28.29
CA PRO A 649 12.96 13.13 -29.59
C PRO A 649 14.37 12.89 -30.14
N ALA A 650 15.40 12.84 -29.29
CA ALA A 650 16.78 12.70 -29.74
C ALA A 650 17.15 11.27 -30.20
N ILE A 651 16.49 10.23 -29.67
CA ILE A 651 16.84 8.81 -29.93
C ILE A 651 15.69 7.99 -30.52
N GLY A 652 14.45 8.41 -30.25
CA GLY A 652 13.21 7.72 -30.60
C GLY A 652 13.02 7.47 -32.09
N PRO A 653 13.30 8.41 -33.01
CA PRO A 653 13.18 8.18 -34.45
C PRO A 653 14.08 7.04 -34.97
N ALA A 654 15.37 7.07 -34.61
CA ALA A 654 16.33 6.04 -35.01
C ALA A 654 15.99 4.68 -34.38
N LEU A 655 15.58 4.69 -33.11
CA LEU A 655 15.14 3.49 -32.41
C LEU A 655 13.85 2.91 -33.02
N ALA A 656 12.89 3.76 -33.40
CA ALA A 656 11.67 3.35 -34.07
C ALA A 656 11.94 2.70 -35.43
N GLN A 657 12.83 3.28 -36.24
CA GLN A 657 13.26 2.70 -37.51
C GLN A 657 13.92 1.32 -37.31
N HIS A 658 14.81 1.20 -36.34
CA HIS A 658 15.47 -0.06 -36.03
C HIS A 658 14.49 -1.14 -35.55
N LEU A 659 13.61 -0.81 -34.60
CA LEU A 659 12.74 -1.80 -33.94
C LEU A 659 11.49 -2.19 -34.75
N PHE A 660 10.92 -1.26 -35.52
CA PHE A 660 9.69 -1.52 -36.27
C PHE A 660 9.92 -1.93 -37.73
N GLN A 661 11.05 -1.54 -38.34
CA GLN A 661 11.26 -1.71 -39.79
C GLN A 661 12.34 -2.74 -40.15
N HIS A 662 13.30 -3.06 -39.27
CA HIS A 662 14.41 -3.97 -39.60
C HIS A 662 14.15 -5.45 -39.24
N SER A 663 13.01 -5.79 -38.63
CA SER A 663 12.61 -7.18 -38.43
C SER A 663 11.87 -7.71 -39.66
N ALA A 664 12.34 -8.81 -40.27
CA ALA A 664 11.74 -9.41 -41.46
C ALA A 664 10.25 -9.80 -41.31
N GLN A 665 9.73 -9.91 -40.08
CA GLN A 665 8.33 -10.24 -39.77
C GLN A 665 7.56 -9.10 -39.08
N GLY A 666 8.17 -7.92 -38.93
CA GLY A 666 7.62 -6.85 -38.07
C GLY A 666 7.72 -7.18 -36.57
N PRO A 667 7.38 -6.21 -35.70
CA PRO A 667 7.32 -6.45 -34.26
C PRO A 667 6.17 -7.39 -33.89
N GLN A 668 6.26 -8.01 -32.72
CA GLN A 668 5.13 -8.75 -32.16
C GLN A 668 4.06 -7.79 -31.63
N HIS A 669 2.84 -8.30 -31.55
CA HIS A 669 1.68 -7.57 -31.08
C HIS A 669 1.17 -8.12 -29.75
N TRP A 670 0.75 -7.21 -28.87
CA TRP A 670 -0.16 -7.56 -27.78
C TRP A 670 -1.28 -6.53 -27.73
N GLY A 671 -2.52 -7.00 -27.64
CA GLY A 671 -3.71 -6.17 -27.60
C GLY A 671 -4.72 -6.79 -26.65
N ALA A 672 -5.05 -6.07 -25.57
CA ALA A 672 -6.00 -6.57 -24.58
C ALA A 672 -6.94 -5.46 -24.10
N VAL A 673 -8.10 -5.89 -23.60
CA VAL A 673 -9.12 -5.00 -23.03
C VAL A 673 -8.95 -4.90 -21.53
N ARG A 674 -8.70 -3.68 -21.06
CA ARG A 674 -8.62 -3.33 -19.65
C ARG A 674 -10.01 -3.01 -19.14
N CYS A 675 -10.30 -3.38 -17.91
CA CYS A 675 -11.52 -2.99 -17.22
C CYS A 675 -11.27 -1.71 -16.40
N THR A 676 -12.05 -0.66 -16.64
CA THR A 676 -11.95 0.62 -15.93
C THR A 676 -13.27 0.99 -15.26
N THR A 677 -13.21 1.82 -14.22
CA THR A 677 -14.37 2.51 -13.65
C THR A 677 -14.40 3.98 -14.08
N PRO A 678 -15.52 4.72 -13.94
CA PRO A 678 -15.60 6.12 -14.35
C PRO A 678 -14.62 7.03 -13.59
N ASP A 679 -14.43 6.76 -12.31
CA ASP A 679 -13.50 7.47 -11.42
C ASP A 679 -12.05 6.96 -11.53
N ARG A 680 -11.81 5.92 -12.35
CA ARG A 680 -10.50 5.29 -12.60
C ARG A 680 -9.82 4.70 -11.37
N THR A 681 -10.58 4.40 -10.32
CA THR A 681 -10.09 3.69 -9.14
C THR A 681 -10.53 2.22 -9.17
N PRO A 682 -9.73 1.27 -8.67
CA PRO A 682 -10.13 -0.14 -8.60
C PRO A 682 -11.44 -0.37 -7.83
N CYS A 683 -12.15 -1.46 -8.10
CA CYS A 683 -13.39 -1.82 -7.41
C CYS A 683 -13.25 -3.19 -6.73
N TYR A 684 -13.10 -3.17 -5.40
CA TYR A 684 -12.82 -4.33 -4.56
C TYR A 684 -13.81 -4.41 -3.39
N GLY A 685 -14.32 -5.58 -3.06
CA GLY A 685 -15.20 -5.76 -1.89
C GLY A 685 -16.53 -6.43 -2.23
N PRO A 686 -17.50 -6.46 -1.30
CA PRO A 686 -18.76 -7.18 -1.50
C PRO A 686 -19.55 -6.66 -2.69
N ILE A 687 -20.23 -7.56 -3.40
CA ILE A 687 -21.13 -7.17 -4.49
C ILE A 687 -22.46 -6.59 -3.98
N GLY A 688 -22.85 -6.95 -2.76
CA GLY A 688 -24.06 -6.45 -2.10
C GLY A 688 -24.52 -7.33 -0.93
N PRO A 689 -25.44 -6.85 -0.09
CA PRO A 689 -25.99 -7.60 1.04
C PRO A 689 -26.82 -8.82 0.65
N GLN A 690 -27.33 -8.89 -0.59
CA GLN A 690 -28.08 -10.05 -1.11
C GLN A 690 -27.19 -11.26 -1.39
N ALA A 691 -25.88 -11.07 -1.49
CA ALA A 691 -24.89 -12.11 -1.71
C ALA A 691 -23.75 -11.99 -0.68
N PRO A 692 -24.01 -12.31 0.60
CA PRO A 692 -22.97 -12.30 1.63
C PRO A 692 -21.84 -13.25 1.23
N ASN A 693 -20.58 -12.91 1.53
CA ASN A 693 -19.38 -13.66 1.10
C ASN A 693 -19.11 -13.73 -0.41
N VAL A 694 -19.84 -12.99 -1.25
CA VAL A 694 -19.46 -12.80 -2.65
C VAL A 694 -18.77 -11.45 -2.82
N LEU A 695 -17.52 -11.52 -3.24
CA LEU A 695 -16.61 -10.39 -3.36
C LEU A 695 -16.28 -10.13 -4.83
N LEU A 696 -15.94 -8.88 -5.13
CA LEU A 696 -15.48 -8.40 -6.42
C LEU A 696 -14.03 -7.92 -6.31
N ALA A 697 -13.24 -8.13 -7.36
CA ALA A 697 -11.91 -7.55 -7.54
C ALA A 697 -11.70 -7.21 -9.02
N THR A 698 -12.04 -5.97 -9.42
CA THR A 698 -12.00 -5.55 -10.83
C THR A 698 -11.63 -4.06 -10.98
N GLY A 699 -11.69 -3.52 -12.20
CA GLY A 699 -11.54 -2.08 -12.45
C GLY A 699 -10.12 -1.53 -12.31
N LEU A 700 -9.08 -2.38 -12.38
CA LEU A 700 -7.68 -1.97 -12.23
C LEU A 700 -7.17 -1.00 -13.33
N GLY A 701 -7.87 -0.90 -14.45
CA GLY A 701 -7.53 -0.05 -15.58
C GLY A 701 -6.10 -0.27 -16.09
N ALA A 702 -5.36 0.82 -16.26
CA ALA A 702 -3.95 0.79 -16.71
C ALA A 702 -2.94 0.79 -15.56
N ARG A 703 -3.39 0.62 -14.30
CA ARG A 703 -2.54 0.72 -13.10
C ARG A 703 -2.53 -0.56 -12.28
N GLY A 704 -2.88 -1.69 -12.89
CA GLY A 704 -2.95 -2.99 -12.22
C GLY A 704 -1.66 -3.38 -11.51
N LEU A 705 -0.50 -3.20 -12.16
CA LEU A 705 0.80 -3.48 -11.53
C LEU A 705 1.08 -2.58 -10.32
N THR A 706 0.60 -1.34 -10.31
CA THR A 706 0.78 -0.44 -9.16
C THR A 706 -0.22 -0.71 -8.03
N LEU A 707 -1.45 -1.15 -8.33
CA LEU A 707 -2.55 -1.13 -7.34
C LEU A 707 -3.06 -2.50 -6.90
N ALA A 708 -2.89 -3.57 -7.69
CA ALA A 708 -3.52 -4.87 -7.40
C ALA A 708 -3.12 -5.45 -6.04
N ALA A 709 -1.83 -5.38 -5.69
CA ALA A 709 -1.32 -5.86 -4.40
C ALA A 709 -1.92 -5.09 -3.22
N LEU A 710 -1.96 -3.75 -3.30
CA LEU A 710 -2.54 -2.92 -2.25
C LEU A 710 -4.05 -3.15 -2.11
N CYS A 711 -4.79 -3.23 -3.22
CA CYS A 711 -6.22 -3.49 -3.19
C CYS A 711 -6.53 -4.84 -2.55
N ALA A 712 -5.71 -5.86 -2.82
CA ALA A 712 -5.84 -7.17 -2.20
C ALA A 712 -5.59 -7.12 -0.69
N ASP A 713 -4.54 -6.42 -0.25
CA ASP A 713 -4.23 -6.25 1.17
C ASP A 713 -5.30 -5.43 1.90
N ILE A 714 -5.83 -4.36 1.30
CA ILE A 714 -6.96 -3.59 1.85
C ILE A 714 -8.17 -4.50 2.10
N LEU A 715 -8.57 -5.29 1.09
CA LEU A 715 -9.73 -6.15 1.22
C LEU A 715 -9.49 -7.26 2.25
N CYS A 716 -8.33 -7.90 2.22
CA CYS A 716 -7.99 -8.95 3.19
C CYS A 716 -7.90 -8.42 4.63
N ALA A 717 -7.36 -7.22 4.83
CA ALA A 717 -7.33 -6.57 6.13
C ALA A 717 -8.75 -6.31 6.66
N LEU A 718 -9.68 -5.88 5.79
CA LEU A 718 -11.09 -5.73 6.16
C LEU A 718 -11.76 -7.06 6.52
N LEU A 719 -11.47 -8.11 5.75
CA LEU A 719 -12.01 -9.45 6.01
C LEU A 719 -11.56 -9.97 7.38
N HIS A 720 -10.33 -9.70 7.81
CA HIS A 720 -9.73 -10.22 9.05
C HIS A 720 -9.75 -9.25 10.23
N ASP A 721 -10.41 -8.09 10.09
CA ASP A 721 -10.40 -7.01 11.10
C ASP A 721 -8.98 -6.58 11.52
N GLU A 722 -8.09 -6.54 10.54
CA GLU A 722 -6.73 -6.04 10.68
C GLU A 722 -6.69 -4.51 10.44
N PRO A 723 -5.69 -3.79 10.96
CA PRO A 723 -5.49 -2.39 10.60
C PRO A 723 -5.27 -2.25 9.09
N LEU A 724 -5.78 -1.19 8.49
CA LEU A 724 -5.63 -0.96 7.05
C LEU A 724 -4.19 -0.55 6.69
N PRO A 725 -3.68 -0.92 5.50
CA PRO A 725 -2.36 -0.50 5.04
C PRO A 725 -2.30 0.95 4.54
N VAL A 726 -3.45 1.62 4.44
CA VAL A 726 -3.63 3.02 4.07
C VAL A 726 -4.73 3.65 4.93
N ALA A 727 -4.86 4.97 4.88
CA ALA A 727 -5.94 5.66 5.56
C ALA A 727 -7.32 5.18 5.11
N ARG A 728 -8.27 5.11 6.03
CA ARG A 728 -9.65 4.66 5.81
C ARG A 728 -10.30 5.37 4.62
N GLN A 729 -10.11 6.68 4.51
CA GLN A 729 -10.65 7.47 3.39
C GLN A 729 -10.06 7.05 2.03
N LEU A 730 -8.78 6.68 1.98
CA LEU A 730 -8.14 6.17 0.76
C LEU A 730 -8.59 4.75 0.44
N ALA A 731 -8.75 3.90 1.47
CA ALA A 731 -9.32 2.57 1.29
C ALA A 731 -10.74 2.66 0.70
N ALA A 732 -11.57 3.58 1.17
CA ALA A 732 -12.92 3.78 0.66
C ALA A 732 -12.98 4.06 -0.86
N LEU A 733 -11.93 4.65 -1.45
CA LEU A 733 -11.85 4.89 -2.89
C LEU A 733 -11.70 3.61 -3.71
N VAL A 734 -11.21 2.52 -3.13
CA VAL A 734 -11.10 1.25 -3.85
C VAL A 734 -12.26 0.31 -3.54
N LEU A 735 -13.03 0.58 -2.49
CA LEU A 735 -14.10 -0.30 -2.05
C LEU A 735 -15.32 -0.22 -2.96
N SER A 736 -15.94 -1.37 -3.25
CA SER A 736 -17.16 -1.49 -4.04
C SER A 736 -18.35 -0.73 -3.44
N SER A 737 -18.36 -0.56 -2.11
CA SER A 737 -19.38 0.19 -1.38
C SER A 737 -19.49 1.66 -1.79
N ARG A 738 -18.46 2.21 -2.44
CA ARG A 738 -18.50 3.58 -2.95
C ARG A 738 -19.41 3.75 -4.16
N LEU A 739 -19.68 2.67 -4.88
CA LEU A 739 -20.52 2.73 -6.07
C LEU A 739 -21.97 2.95 -5.65
N PRO A 740 -22.71 3.84 -6.34
CA PRO A 740 -24.08 4.13 -5.97
C PRO A 740 -24.93 2.87 -6.08
N LEU A 741 -25.79 2.64 -5.08
CA LEU A 741 -26.92 1.73 -5.20
C LEU A 741 -27.90 2.39 -6.17
N VAL A 742 -28.04 1.83 -7.37
CA VAL A 742 -29.08 2.30 -8.29
C VAL A 742 -30.38 1.72 -7.76
N ALA A 743 -31.26 2.57 -7.22
CA ALA A 743 -32.64 2.16 -6.98
C ALA A 743 -33.20 1.62 -8.30
N SER A 744 -33.67 0.38 -8.27
CA SER A 744 -34.36 -0.25 -9.40
C SER A 744 -35.36 0.73 -10.00
N ALA A 745 -35.25 1.00 -11.30
CA ALA A 745 -36.24 1.74 -12.08
C ALA A 745 -37.51 0.89 -12.27
N ALA A 746 -38.15 0.53 -11.17
CA ALA A 746 -39.39 -0.24 -11.14
C ALA A 746 -40.33 0.38 -10.11
N GLU A 747 -40.69 1.66 -10.30
CA GLU A 747 -41.83 2.30 -9.61
C GLU A 747 -42.21 3.65 -10.27
N THR A 748 -42.15 3.72 -11.60
CA THR A 748 -42.86 4.73 -12.38
C THR A 748 -43.41 4.07 -13.64
N GLY A 749 -44.45 3.27 -13.44
CA GLY A 749 -45.37 2.81 -14.47
C GLY A 749 -46.73 3.41 -14.19
#